data_AF-A0AAW1TQT2-F1
#
_entry.id   AF-A0AAW1TQT2-F1
#
_cell.length_a   1.000
_cell.length_b   1.000
_cell.length_c   1.000
_cell.angle_alpha   90.00
_cell.angle_beta   90.00
_cell.angle_gamma   90.00
#
_symmetry.space_group_name_H-M   'P 1'
#
loop_
_entity.id
_entity.type
_entity.pdbx_description
1 polymer ?
#
loop_
_entity_poly.entity_id
_entity_poly.type
_entity_poly.pdbx_seq_one_letter_code
_entity_poly.pdbx_strand_id
1 'polypeptide(L)'
;MTEDFIARFHNLDGILLKERKKSLFLLLNEYKTLHNEEKILQEINENLEPKTYLEEVFKLEFLLYFRRSKELLELLKKGNDIAASKIIRQPWFIESLLTDYTIQQFLQDIFPQLSVIVRSKILKQILKEKCDCDEWIDVLFDNLFEKYGIKPALILLPGCSPTKINLVLKQGIKLSKAQLKSLHENKPFLIPSYYEEYHRKGGDLEDLREFSKYLSNKNPILYIDLILKYKFNSSRLGRRTTKRYVYENRETILEEPQKYADLCILHEDALVKQLGEDFPKFLEAIMPKNLSNLKTSQAMILLNHYPKKKRYNLYQNLFWNVYKKSLILNEKFMTKKLLEVIQSDEDRERWVSKFDNKVEFIKYKPSSKAVSELKELLLICDDKDFREKLFGDIVFSCSLNNNYDELLETIKILCNRFRNTNSSVFYSFLEELNRRIDFDKFTDEFWKYIHEVILIQNKRNISIHAGTVFQYSKYLYKTKQSYEEMIPIYLKSKKVILKTLEFKIDKVRDEAFQREFLKLVLKHYSTKIRNTRTATEIVLAIKNWNKHHPHDLILVSEKQEIIDTIKKSVNVDWLQYKSDEQLCMNYLVCRENKYEEFTDIYLSHIEFLENVTMTNWYLKYRPKVFQEKIDKVAKWFDLRTRYRLMKILKKYEHTGLIEIIIKYYLEKLNDSEAEEKYRIAQLLASIMPKNSYLELLEKYVPDNDKLDLRTASAEETNLHTIQISLCQSVRFSTYKVDTLPILLKYCKGDHLQSSLCSLCSCFSRVPEKLLEETLNMLQHKAVSVRKHSIFLATQVFPTKTIQDLLQRIYVTDTNVSIRKHLFQSTYKYFLKTPLDELWNILQTHIKNITIHDNESLLLLTNIQDIPDNYKAIFFTKVVEIFDYLEFRERFAVKLYYDKLMTNIQNDSFRFLPENLCADIIKYRLFEGFKKNDSCVVFTVKFLIYGINKRENIQNVLNSFKLYKENYWQSPHGVVARSVIYSIFGDIFYTTMNTTNLRIPISKDFPTILSEEWKKLFTMQETVEEYLMLDFMILKYQNQEDHSNYAKEIVTIFNNLREEFGDSISDLFKNFLFRFLKHLLGDENYDLHLIKLLKEILQYDYSPANCILVVQLLPYYQHDSEFVKSYNEVLQKLRSGDKVVQVFLNTHFKERQYY
;
A
#
# COMPACT_ATOMS: atom_id res chain seq x y z
N MET A 1 43.24 -24.69 -36.26
CA MET A 1 41.82 -24.28 -36.10
C MET A 1 41.58 -23.66 -34.74
N THR A 2 41.96 -24.33 -33.64
CA THR A 2 41.93 -23.80 -32.27
C THR A 2 42.66 -22.45 -32.11
N GLU A 3 43.92 -22.37 -32.53
CA GLU A 3 44.72 -21.14 -32.46
C GLU A 3 44.13 -19.98 -33.27
N ASP A 4 43.60 -20.28 -34.45
CA ASP A 4 42.96 -19.31 -35.35
C ASP A 4 41.68 -18.73 -34.72
N PHE A 5 40.82 -19.58 -34.11
CA PHE A 5 39.65 -19.10 -33.39
C PHE A 5 40.03 -18.17 -32.23
N ILE A 6 41.02 -18.56 -31.41
CA ILE A 6 41.48 -17.78 -30.26
C ILE A 6 42.07 -16.44 -30.71
N ALA A 7 42.90 -16.43 -31.75
CA ALA A 7 43.47 -15.21 -32.31
C ALA A 7 42.38 -14.26 -32.82
N ARG A 8 41.35 -14.77 -33.51
CA ARG A 8 40.22 -13.96 -34.00
C ARG A 8 39.30 -13.49 -32.89
N PHE A 9 39.14 -14.27 -31.82
CA PHE A 9 38.35 -13.89 -30.65
C PHE A 9 38.96 -12.67 -29.91
N HIS A 10 40.28 -12.62 -29.76
CA HIS A 10 40.95 -11.46 -29.15
C HIS A 10 40.91 -10.22 -30.06
N ASN A 11 40.77 -10.40 -31.37
CA ASN A 11 40.79 -9.34 -32.37
C ASN A 11 39.41 -9.03 -32.97
N LEU A 12 38.33 -9.10 -32.17
CA LEU A 12 36.97 -8.77 -32.64
C LEU A 12 36.82 -7.28 -33.00
N ASP A 13 36.42 -7.01 -34.24
CA ASP A 13 36.23 -5.66 -34.78
C ASP A 13 35.09 -4.88 -34.12
N GLY A 14 35.24 -3.55 -34.07
CA GLY A 14 34.20 -2.59 -33.69
C GLY A 14 34.51 -1.81 -32.40
N ILE A 15 33.96 -0.60 -32.33
CA ILE A 15 34.13 0.31 -31.17
C ILE A 15 32.87 0.26 -30.30
N LEU A 16 31.70 0.14 -30.93
CA LEU A 16 30.44 0.00 -30.22
C LEU A 16 30.26 -1.43 -29.71
N LEU A 17 29.65 -1.59 -28.53
CA LEU A 17 29.29 -2.89 -27.99
C LEU A 17 28.40 -3.71 -28.95
N LYS A 18 27.53 -3.04 -29.72
CA LYS A 18 26.68 -3.69 -30.73
C LYS A 18 27.49 -4.25 -31.90
N GLU A 19 28.55 -3.54 -32.32
CA GLU A 19 29.45 -3.97 -33.40
C GLU A 19 30.26 -5.18 -32.96
N ARG A 20 30.97 -5.10 -31.83
CA ARG A 20 31.78 -6.23 -31.32
C ARG A 20 30.94 -7.48 -31.07
N LYS A 21 29.71 -7.33 -30.56
CA LYS A 21 28.76 -8.45 -30.44
C LYS A 21 28.37 -9.05 -31.79
N LYS A 22 28.20 -8.22 -32.81
CA LYS A 22 27.94 -8.69 -34.17
C LYS A 22 29.16 -9.45 -34.71
N SER A 23 30.37 -8.94 -34.52
CA SER A 23 31.62 -9.61 -34.90
C SER A 23 31.78 -10.96 -34.20
N LEU A 24 31.49 -11.05 -32.90
CA LEU A 24 31.48 -12.33 -32.18
C LEU A 24 30.47 -13.30 -32.78
N PHE A 25 29.25 -12.85 -33.06
CA PHE A 25 28.22 -13.73 -33.61
C PHE A 25 28.56 -14.22 -35.03
N LEU A 26 29.22 -13.39 -35.85
CA LEU A 26 29.76 -13.81 -37.14
C LEU A 26 30.84 -14.88 -36.95
N LEU A 27 31.79 -14.65 -36.05
CA LEU A 27 32.83 -15.63 -35.71
C LEU A 27 32.21 -16.96 -35.25
N LEU A 28 31.25 -16.94 -34.31
CA LEU A 28 30.60 -18.16 -33.82
C LEU A 28 29.87 -18.93 -34.93
N ASN A 29 29.23 -18.23 -35.87
CA ASN A 29 28.55 -18.86 -37.01
C ASN A 29 29.50 -19.48 -38.03
N GLU A 30 30.67 -18.90 -38.24
CA GLU A 30 31.70 -19.47 -39.14
C GLU A 30 32.19 -20.83 -38.63
N TYR A 31 32.25 -21.02 -37.31
CA TYR A 31 32.64 -22.28 -36.68
C TYR A 31 31.43 -23.10 -36.17
N LYS A 32 30.23 -22.90 -36.74
CA LYS A 32 29.01 -23.59 -36.31
C LYS A 32 29.11 -25.13 -36.43
N THR A 33 29.91 -25.63 -37.35
CA THR A 33 30.17 -27.08 -37.54
C THR A 33 30.83 -27.73 -36.32
N LEU A 34 31.51 -26.95 -35.46
CA LEU A 34 32.14 -27.45 -34.23
C LEU A 34 31.16 -27.99 -33.19
N HIS A 35 29.84 -27.80 -33.37
CA HIS A 35 28.84 -28.31 -32.43
C HIS A 35 28.98 -29.80 -32.09
N ASN A 36 29.52 -30.61 -33.01
CA ASN A 36 29.71 -32.05 -32.83
C ASN A 36 31.17 -32.43 -32.48
N GLU A 37 32.09 -31.47 -32.40
CA GLU A 37 33.53 -31.70 -32.21
C GLU A 37 33.95 -31.36 -30.77
N GLU A 38 33.51 -32.17 -29.80
CA GLU A 38 33.71 -31.88 -28.37
C GLU A 38 35.18 -31.66 -27.97
N LYS A 39 36.11 -32.43 -28.54
CA LYS A 39 37.55 -32.32 -28.23
C LYS A 39 38.12 -30.95 -28.61
N ILE A 40 37.75 -30.43 -29.78
CA ILE A 40 38.23 -29.13 -30.27
C ILE A 40 37.60 -28.00 -29.46
N LEU A 41 36.30 -28.09 -29.16
CA LEU A 41 35.65 -27.10 -28.29
C LEU A 41 36.24 -27.08 -26.87
N GLN A 42 36.62 -28.24 -26.34
CA GLN A 42 37.31 -28.34 -25.05
C GLN A 42 38.70 -27.70 -25.12
N GLU A 43 39.48 -28.00 -26.16
CA GLU A 43 40.81 -27.41 -26.37
C GLU A 43 40.73 -25.88 -26.53
N ILE A 44 39.73 -25.36 -27.27
CA ILE A 44 39.48 -23.91 -27.36
C ILE A 44 39.18 -23.34 -25.98
N ASN A 45 38.29 -23.97 -25.20
CA ASN A 45 37.89 -23.44 -23.90
C ASN A 45 39.04 -23.44 -22.87
N GLU A 46 39.90 -24.45 -22.89
CA GLU A 46 41.07 -24.58 -22.02
C GLU A 46 42.13 -23.53 -22.36
N ASN A 47 42.34 -23.23 -23.64
CA ASN A 47 43.36 -22.27 -24.09
C ASN A 47 42.86 -20.81 -24.22
N LEU A 48 41.54 -20.58 -24.27
CA LEU A 48 40.97 -19.24 -24.41
C LEU A 48 40.92 -18.51 -23.05
N GLU A 49 41.92 -17.69 -22.76
CA GLU A 49 41.96 -16.85 -21.56
C GLU A 49 41.45 -15.43 -21.84
N PRO A 50 40.29 -15.02 -21.29
CA PRO A 50 39.78 -13.67 -21.49
C PRO A 50 40.71 -12.60 -20.92
N LYS A 51 41.02 -11.57 -21.71
CA LYS A 51 41.90 -10.46 -21.32
C LYS A 51 41.15 -9.26 -20.72
N THR A 52 39.85 -9.15 -21.01
CA THR A 52 39.00 -8.04 -20.56
C THR A 52 37.68 -8.56 -20.00
N TYR A 53 36.96 -7.73 -19.23
CA TYR A 53 35.62 -8.07 -18.75
C TYR A 53 34.64 -8.34 -19.91
N LEU A 54 34.79 -7.62 -21.04
CA LEU A 54 33.97 -7.87 -22.22
C LEU A 54 34.25 -9.26 -22.82
N GLU A 55 35.52 -9.66 -22.87
CA GLU A 55 35.92 -10.99 -23.32
C GLU A 55 35.42 -12.09 -22.37
N GLU A 56 35.39 -11.88 -21.05
CA GLU A 56 34.76 -12.84 -20.12
C GLU A 56 33.27 -13.04 -20.47
N VAL A 57 32.58 -11.94 -20.77
CA VAL A 57 31.19 -11.98 -21.21
C VAL A 57 31.07 -12.70 -22.55
N PHE A 58 32.01 -12.54 -23.48
CA PHE A 58 32.01 -13.21 -24.78
C PHE A 58 32.37 -14.69 -24.70
N LYS A 59 33.30 -15.10 -23.82
CA LYS A 59 33.59 -16.52 -23.54
C LYS A 59 32.36 -17.23 -23.00
N LEU A 60 31.58 -16.54 -22.15
CA LEU A 60 30.28 -17.05 -21.72
C LEU A 60 29.29 -17.19 -22.89
N GLU A 61 29.20 -16.22 -23.80
CA GLU A 61 28.33 -16.34 -24.99
C GLU A 61 28.78 -17.50 -25.90
N PHE A 62 30.09 -17.74 -26.02
CA PHE A 62 30.65 -18.91 -26.72
C PHE A 62 30.16 -20.23 -26.09
N LEU A 63 30.28 -20.39 -24.77
CA LEU A 63 29.83 -21.61 -24.07
C LEU A 63 28.31 -21.82 -24.19
N LEU A 64 27.54 -20.73 -24.17
CA LEU A 64 26.09 -20.76 -24.37
C LEU A 64 25.72 -21.13 -25.81
N TYR A 65 26.44 -20.59 -26.80
CA TYR A 65 26.22 -20.88 -28.22
C TYR A 65 26.43 -22.37 -28.49
N PHE A 66 27.54 -22.95 -28.02
CA PHE A 66 27.89 -24.37 -28.22
C PHE A 66 27.31 -25.35 -27.18
N ARG A 67 26.42 -24.89 -26.29
CA ARG A 67 25.71 -25.70 -25.28
C ARG A 67 26.62 -26.55 -24.35
N ARG A 68 27.73 -25.98 -23.88
CA ARG A 68 28.73 -26.65 -23.05
C ARG A 68 28.29 -26.79 -21.58
N SER A 69 27.41 -27.75 -21.27
CA SER A 69 26.72 -27.85 -19.97
C SER A 69 27.68 -28.02 -18.78
N LYS A 70 28.70 -28.88 -18.88
CA LYS A 70 29.66 -29.14 -17.79
C LYS A 70 30.47 -27.89 -17.44
N GLU A 71 30.96 -27.20 -18.45
CA GLU A 71 31.77 -25.99 -18.34
C GLU A 71 30.94 -24.81 -17.80
N LEU A 72 29.67 -24.70 -18.21
CA LEU A 72 28.73 -23.73 -17.66
C LEU A 72 28.41 -24.02 -16.18
N LEU A 73 28.31 -25.29 -15.78
CA LEU A 73 28.13 -25.67 -14.39
C LEU A 73 29.35 -25.28 -13.55
N GLU A 74 30.57 -25.49 -14.04
CA GLU A 74 31.79 -25.02 -13.38
C GLU A 74 31.82 -23.50 -13.21
N LEU A 75 31.33 -22.74 -14.19
CA LEU A 75 31.18 -21.28 -14.06
C LEU A 75 30.17 -20.86 -12.97
N LEU A 76 29.10 -21.65 -12.76
CA LEU A 76 28.15 -21.39 -11.68
C LEU A 76 28.78 -21.59 -10.30
N LYS A 77 29.64 -22.61 -10.15
CA LYS A 77 30.37 -22.89 -8.91
C LYS A 77 31.31 -21.75 -8.50
N LYS A 78 31.80 -20.96 -9.46
CA LYS A 78 32.63 -19.76 -9.18
C LYS A 78 31.87 -18.59 -8.54
N GLY A 79 30.54 -18.64 -8.46
CA GLY A 79 29.74 -17.63 -7.74
C GLY A 79 29.56 -16.29 -8.47
N ASN A 80 29.85 -16.22 -9.78
CA ASN A 80 29.63 -15.00 -10.57
C ASN A 80 28.15 -14.79 -10.88
N ASP A 81 27.52 -13.83 -10.20
CA ASP A 81 26.09 -13.54 -10.30
C ASP A 81 25.60 -13.15 -11.70
N ILE A 82 26.43 -12.45 -12.47
CA ILE A 82 26.09 -11.96 -13.81
C ILE A 82 26.09 -13.14 -14.78
N ALA A 83 27.14 -13.96 -14.73
CA ALA A 83 27.23 -15.18 -15.51
C ALA A 83 26.07 -16.12 -15.17
N ALA A 84 25.84 -16.38 -13.88
CA ALA A 84 24.77 -17.25 -13.43
C ALA A 84 23.39 -16.82 -13.93
N SER A 85 23.12 -15.51 -13.95
CA SER A 85 21.82 -15.00 -14.43
C SER A 85 21.62 -15.19 -15.94
N LYS A 86 22.69 -15.29 -16.74
CA LYS A 86 22.59 -15.62 -18.17
C LYS A 86 22.47 -17.11 -18.42
N ILE A 87 23.23 -17.92 -17.69
CA ILE A 87 23.25 -19.39 -17.80
C ILE A 87 21.89 -19.96 -17.42
N ILE A 88 21.38 -19.62 -16.24
CA ILE A 88 20.13 -20.18 -15.70
C ILE A 88 18.91 -19.78 -16.55
N ARG A 89 18.99 -18.71 -17.34
CA ARG A 89 17.90 -18.32 -18.25
C ARG A 89 17.75 -19.23 -19.46
N GLN A 90 18.68 -20.15 -19.70
CA GLN A 90 18.60 -21.11 -20.79
C GLN A 90 17.79 -22.34 -20.36
N PRO A 91 16.61 -22.61 -20.96
CA PRO A 91 15.80 -23.78 -20.60
C PRO A 91 16.57 -25.10 -20.79
N TRP A 92 17.28 -25.23 -21.92
CA TRP A 92 18.04 -26.43 -22.27
C TRP A 92 19.11 -26.81 -21.23
N PHE A 93 19.68 -25.81 -20.53
CA PHE A 93 20.71 -26.05 -19.52
C PHE A 93 20.10 -26.60 -18.23
N ILE A 94 18.90 -26.14 -17.86
CA ILE A 94 18.18 -26.69 -16.70
C ILE A 94 17.71 -28.11 -17.02
N GLU A 95 17.20 -28.34 -18.22
CA GLU A 95 16.80 -29.67 -18.67
C GLU A 95 17.96 -30.66 -18.64
N SER A 96 19.16 -30.28 -19.11
CA SER A 96 20.34 -31.14 -19.02
C SER A 96 20.70 -31.43 -17.56
N LEU A 97 20.69 -30.41 -16.68
CA LEU A 97 20.95 -30.62 -15.25
C LEU A 97 19.97 -31.58 -14.57
N LEU A 98 18.69 -31.53 -14.95
CA LEU A 98 17.66 -32.40 -14.37
C LEU A 98 17.69 -33.83 -14.94
N THR A 99 18.30 -34.02 -16.11
CA THR A 99 18.45 -35.33 -16.76
C THR A 99 19.71 -36.03 -16.26
N ASP A 100 20.79 -35.28 -16.06
CA ASP A 100 22.10 -35.81 -15.66
C ASP A 100 22.18 -36.21 -14.18
N TYR A 101 21.27 -35.70 -13.33
CA TYR A 101 21.30 -35.91 -11.87
C TYR A 101 19.93 -36.25 -11.32
N THR A 102 19.86 -37.25 -10.42
CA THR A 102 18.66 -37.49 -9.60
C THR A 102 18.45 -36.33 -8.62
N ILE A 103 17.23 -36.17 -8.07
CA ILE A 103 16.93 -35.12 -7.05
C ILE A 103 17.91 -35.20 -5.86
N GLN A 104 18.20 -36.41 -5.39
CA GLN A 104 19.12 -36.61 -4.26
C GLN A 104 20.56 -36.21 -4.61
N GLN A 105 21.10 -36.68 -5.74
CA GLN A 105 22.44 -36.29 -6.22
C GLN A 105 22.53 -34.78 -6.46
N PHE A 106 21.50 -34.19 -7.04
CA PHE A 106 21.45 -32.75 -7.29
C PHE A 106 21.54 -31.94 -5.98
N LEU A 107 20.82 -32.36 -4.93
CA LEU A 107 20.86 -31.70 -3.63
C LEU A 107 22.12 -32.02 -2.84
N GLN A 108 22.73 -33.19 -2.99
CA GLN A 108 23.93 -33.62 -2.25
C GLN A 108 25.23 -33.16 -2.90
N ASP A 109 25.35 -33.29 -4.20
CA ASP A 109 26.62 -33.09 -4.92
C ASP A 109 26.72 -31.70 -5.53
N ILE A 110 25.62 -31.15 -6.05
CA ILE A 110 25.63 -29.89 -6.79
C ILE A 110 25.30 -28.70 -5.91
N PHE A 111 24.19 -28.73 -5.16
CA PHE A 111 23.74 -27.59 -4.34
C PHE A 111 24.79 -27.03 -3.37
N PRO A 112 25.58 -27.85 -2.64
CA PRO A 112 26.62 -27.34 -1.74
C PRO A 112 27.75 -26.61 -2.48
N GLN A 113 27.94 -26.88 -3.77
CA GLN A 113 28.92 -26.18 -4.62
C GLN A 113 28.39 -24.85 -5.17
N LEU A 114 27.14 -24.50 -4.87
CA LEU A 114 26.47 -23.30 -5.36
C LEU A 114 26.12 -22.33 -4.21
N SER A 115 26.12 -21.05 -4.52
CA SER A 115 25.68 -20.03 -3.57
C SER A 115 24.16 -20.02 -3.41
N VAL A 116 23.67 -19.47 -2.29
CA VAL A 116 22.22 -19.37 -2.02
C VAL A 116 21.47 -18.63 -3.14
N ILE A 117 22.07 -17.58 -3.69
CA ILE A 117 21.47 -16.81 -4.79
C ILE A 117 21.36 -17.66 -6.06
N VAL A 118 22.40 -18.43 -6.39
CA VAL A 118 22.40 -19.31 -7.57
C VAL A 118 21.37 -20.43 -7.39
N ARG A 119 21.34 -21.11 -6.23
CA ARG A 119 20.32 -22.11 -5.87
C ARG A 119 18.90 -21.56 -6.04
N SER A 120 18.65 -20.38 -5.48
CA SER A 120 17.33 -19.72 -5.58
C SER A 120 16.93 -19.38 -7.02
N LYS A 121 17.88 -19.01 -7.88
CA LYS A 121 17.62 -18.74 -9.31
C LYS A 121 17.31 -20.04 -10.06
N ILE A 122 18.05 -21.12 -9.78
CA ILE A 122 17.80 -22.44 -10.39
C ILE A 122 16.40 -22.93 -10.00
N LEU A 123 16.04 -22.90 -8.71
CA LEU A 123 14.71 -23.32 -8.23
C LEU A 123 13.57 -22.54 -8.91
N LYS A 124 13.72 -21.23 -9.09
CA LYS A 124 12.74 -20.41 -9.81
C LYS A 124 12.61 -20.78 -11.29
N GLN A 125 13.72 -21.17 -11.91
CA GLN A 125 13.70 -21.61 -13.30
C GLN A 125 13.12 -23.03 -13.42
N ILE A 126 13.44 -23.95 -12.50
CA ILE A 126 12.81 -25.28 -12.42
C ILE A 126 11.29 -25.14 -12.31
N LEU A 127 10.80 -24.27 -11.41
CA LEU A 127 9.37 -24.00 -11.27
C LEU A 127 8.73 -23.56 -12.59
N LYS A 128 9.45 -22.78 -13.41
CA LYS A 128 8.95 -22.30 -14.70
C LYS A 128 8.94 -23.39 -15.78
N GLU A 129 9.93 -24.28 -15.80
CA GLU A 129 10.07 -25.30 -16.84
C GLU A 129 9.33 -26.62 -16.50
N LYS A 130 9.02 -26.86 -15.22
CA LYS A 130 8.37 -28.09 -14.72
C LYS A 130 7.06 -27.80 -13.95
N CYS A 131 6.38 -26.69 -14.25
CA CYS A 131 5.16 -26.28 -13.54
C CYS A 131 4.01 -27.30 -13.61
N ASP A 132 4.00 -28.17 -14.62
CA ASP A 132 2.93 -29.15 -14.86
C ASP A 132 3.24 -30.55 -14.27
N CYS A 133 4.37 -30.72 -13.61
CA CYS A 133 4.82 -32.00 -13.03
C CYS A 133 4.68 -32.01 -11.50
N ASP A 134 3.44 -31.88 -11.00
CA ASP A 134 3.13 -31.71 -9.58
C ASP A 134 3.84 -32.74 -8.67
N GLU A 135 3.83 -34.03 -9.01
CA GLU A 135 4.45 -35.10 -8.21
C GLU A 135 5.97 -34.94 -8.07
N TRP A 136 6.65 -34.62 -9.17
CA TRP A 136 8.11 -34.43 -9.15
C TRP A 136 8.49 -33.18 -8.34
N ILE A 137 7.69 -32.11 -8.44
CA ILE A 137 7.89 -30.89 -7.67
C ILE A 137 7.59 -31.12 -6.18
N ASP A 138 6.57 -31.91 -5.83
CA ASP A 138 6.27 -32.29 -4.45
C ASP A 138 7.45 -33.05 -3.81
N VAL A 139 8.03 -34.03 -4.53
CA VAL A 139 9.21 -34.77 -4.05
C VAL A 139 10.41 -33.84 -3.86
N LEU A 140 10.68 -32.94 -4.82
CA LEU A 140 11.77 -31.97 -4.69
C LEU A 140 11.51 -30.99 -3.52
N PHE A 141 10.27 -30.55 -3.33
CA PHE A 141 9.88 -29.68 -2.22
C PHE A 141 10.20 -30.34 -0.89
N ASP A 142 9.84 -31.61 -0.70
CA ASP A 142 10.05 -32.33 0.56
C ASP A 142 11.52 -32.57 0.86
N ASN A 143 12.30 -33.03 -0.13
CA ASN A 143 13.75 -33.19 0.03
C ASN A 143 14.45 -31.85 0.32
N LEU A 144 13.96 -30.76 -0.27
CA LEU A 144 14.51 -29.42 -0.04
C LEU A 144 14.10 -28.87 1.33
N PHE A 145 12.86 -29.14 1.78
CA PHE A 145 12.35 -28.77 3.10
C PHE A 145 13.14 -29.48 4.20
N GLU A 146 13.38 -30.79 4.06
CA GLU A 146 14.15 -31.58 5.00
C GLU A 146 15.61 -31.09 5.10
N LYS A 147 16.27 -30.87 3.95
CA LYS A 147 17.70 -30.51 3.94
C LYS A 147 17.97 -29.04 4.30
N TYR A 148 17.17 -28.11 3.78
CA TYR A 148 17.44 -26.66 3.83
C TYR A 148 16.34 -25.83 4.51
N GLY A 149 15.25 -26.46 4.95
CA GLY A 149 14.11 -25.82 5.61
C GLY A 149 13.10 -25.20 4.64
N ILE A 150 12.07 -24.56 5.20
CA ILE A 150 10.92 -24.06 4.44
C ILE A 150 11.28 -22.97 3.43
N LYS A 151 12.26 -22.12 3.73
CA LYS A 151 12.46 -20.87 3.00
C LYS A 151 12.86 -21.14 1.53
N PRO A 152 13.81 -22.05 1.22
CA PRO A 152 14.06 -22.48 -0.15
C PRO A 152 12.90 -23.29 -0.74
N ALA A 153 12.26 -24.17 0.05
CA ALA A 153 11.14 -25.01 -0.41
C ALA A 153 9.94 -24.18 -0.90
N LEU A 154 9.59 -23.09 -0.22
CA LEU A 154 8.50 -22.19 -0.62
C LEU A 154 8.71 -21.48 -1.96
N ILE A 155 9.91 -21.56 -2.55
CA ILE A 155 10.11 -21.12 -3.94
C ILE A 155 9.33 -22.04 -4.89
N LEU A 156 9.28 -23.34 -4.60
CA LEU A 156 8.64 -24.36 -5.43
C LEU A 156 7.15 -24.55 -5.13
N LEU A 157 6.66 -24.04 -4.00
CA LEU A 157 5.26 -24.20 -3.56
C LEU A 157 4.22 -23.97 -4.68
N PRO A 158 4.33 -22.95 -5.56
CA PRO A 158 3.34 -22.74 -6.62
C PRO A 158 3.21 -23.89 -7.64
N GLY A 159 4.26 -24.72 -7.79
CA GLY A 159 4.29 -25.89 -8.67
C GLY A 159 3.98 -27.20 -7.97
N CYS A 160 3.75 -27.19 -6.65
CA CYS A 160 3.34 -28.37 -5.89
C CYS A 160 1.88 -28.73 -6.19
N SER A 161 1.47 -29.96 -5.86
CA SER A 161 0.07 -30.38 -5.99
C SER A 161 -0.88 -29.52 -5.13
N PRO A 162 -2.15 -29.34 -5.52
CA PRO A 162 -3.11 -28.57 -4.72
C PRO A 162 -3.27 -29.11 -3.28
N THR A 163 -3.19 -30.43 -3.11
CA THR A 163 -3.21 -31.10 -1.81
C THR A 163 -2.03 -30.67 -0.97
N LYS A 164 -0.81 -30.70 -1.54
CA LYS A 164 0.41 -30.27 -0.86
C LYS A 164 0.36 -28.79 -0.48
N ILE A 165 -0.07 -27.93 -1.40
CA ILE A 165 -0.19 -26.49 -1.14
C ILE A 165 -1.13 -26.23 0.04
N ASN A 166 -2.32 -26.84 0.06
CA ASN A 166 -3.27 -26.66 1.14
C ASN A 166 -2.72 -27.14 2.50
N LEU A 167 -1.95 -28.24 2.54
CA LEU A 167 -1.27 -28.69 3.75
C LEU A 167 -0.28 -27.63 4.27
N VAL A 168 0.52 -27.04 3.39
CA VAL A 168 1.47 -25.97 3.73
C VAL A 168 0.75 -24.70 4.18
N LEU A 169 -0.36 -24.31 3.52
CA LEU A 169 -1.14 -23.13 3.90
C LEU A 169 -1.80 -23.28 5.28
N LYS A 170 -2.31 -24.48 5.61
CA LYS A 170 -2.88 -24.78 6.93
C LYS A 170 -1.87 -24.62 8.07
N GLN A 171 -0.57 -24.77 7.80
CA GLN A 171 0.48 -24.51 8.80
C GLN A 171 0.61 -23.02 9.14
N GLY A 172 0.02 -22.10 8.36
CA GLY A 172 0.01 -20.67 8.64
C GLY A 172 1.20 -19.91 8.09
N ILE A 173 1.81 -20.44 7.04
CA ILE A 173 2.96 -19.83 6.41
C ILE A 173 2.51 -18.60 5.63
N LYS A 174 3.03 -17.43 6.02
CA LYS A 174 2.82 -16.17 5.29
C LYS A 174 3.62 -16.19 3.99
N LEU A 175 2.92 -16.12 2.86
CA LEU A 175 3.54 -16.05 1.55
C LEU A 175 3.91 -14.60 1.20
N SER A 176 5.08 -14.43 0.60
CA SER A 176 5.48 -13.14 0.05
C SER A 176 4.64 -12.77 -1.18
N LYS A 177 4.57 -11.48 -1.51
CA LYS A 177 3.93 -10.98 -2.73
C LYS A 177 4.38 -11.70 -4.01
N ALA A 178 5.67 -12.04 -4.11
CA ALA A 178 6.19 -12.74 -5.28
C ALA A 178 5.66 -14.19 -5.36
N GLN A 179 5.59 -14.88 -4.22
CA GLN A 179 5.02 -16.22 -4.13
C GLN A 179 3.52 -16.21 -4.41
N LEU A 180 2.77 -15.24 -3.88
CA LEU A 180 1.33 -15.10 -4.15
C LEU A 180 1.03 -14.84 -5.62
N LYS A 181 1.84 -14.00 -6.29
CA LYS A 181 1.73 -13.80 -7.74
C LYS A 181 1.98 -15.09 -8.52
N SER A 182 3.04 -15.81 -8.15
CA SER A 182 3.35 -17.09 -8.80
C SER A 182 2.27 -18.14 -8.54
N LEU A 183 1.72 -18.21 -7.32
CA LEU A 183 0.59 -19.09 -7.00
C LEU A 183 -0.66 -18.72 -7.81
N HIS A 184 -0.97 -17.43 -7.95
CA HIS A 184 -2.07 -16.98 -8.80
C HIS A 184 -1.87 -17.32 -10.28
N GLU A 185 -0.63 -17.20 -10.78
CA GLU A 185 -0.31 -17.50 -12.19
C GLU A 185 -0.41 -19.01 -12.50
N ASN A 186 -0.07 -19.88 -11.55
CA ASN A 186 -0.13 -21.34 -11.74
C ASN A 186 -1.47 -21.97 -11.30
N LYS A 187 -1.98 -21.60 -10.12
CA LYS A 187 -3.14 -22.23 -9.46
C LYS A 187 -4.05 -21.16 -8.79
N PRO A 188 -4.74 -20.30 -9.57
CA PRO A 188 -5.51 -19.17 -9.05
C PRO A 188 -6.65 -19.55 -8.10
N PHE A 189 -7.22 -20.75 -8.24
CA PHE A 189 -8.31 -21.25 -7.39
C PHE A 189 -7.90 -21.49 -5.93
N LEU A 190 -6.59 -21.52 -5.62
CA LEU A 190 -6.07 -21.64 -4.25
C LEU A 190 -5.91 -20.30 -3.53
N ILE A 191 -6.02 -19.16 -4.24
CA ILE A 191 -5.94 -17.83 -3.63
C ILE A 191 -7.04 -17.59 -2.58
N PRO A 192 -8.33 -17.94 -2.82
CA PRO A 192 -9.35 -17.90 -1.77
C PRO A 192 -8.96 -18.69 -0.52
N SER A 193 -8.39 -19.88 -0.68
CA SER A 193 -7.94 -20.73 0.43
C SER A 193 -6.81 -20.06 1.23
N TYR A 194 -5.87 -19.39 0.55
CA TYR A 194 -4.84 -18.60 1.22
C TYR A 194 -5.44 -17.44 2.04
N TYR A 195 -6.34 -16.65 1.44
CA TYR A 195 -6.99 -15.54 2.16
C TYR A 195 -7.79 -16.04 3.35
N GLU A 196 -8.48 -17.17 3.20
CA GLU A 196 -9.25 -17.80 4.27
C GLU A 196 -8.35 -18.23 5.43
N GLU A 197 -7.27 -18.97 5.14
CA GLU A 197 -6.31 -19.40 6.16
C GLU A 197 -5.58 -18.24 6.82
N TYR A 198 -5.19 -17.23 6.03
CA TYR A 198 -4.53 -16.03 6.54
C TYR A 198 -5.45 -15.21 7.45
N HIS A 199 -6.71 -15.02 7.04
CA HIS A 199 -7.73 -14.34 7.83
C HIS A 199 -8.10 -15.14 9.10
N ARG A 200 -8.26 -16.46 8.98
CA ARG A 200 -8.55 -17.40 10.09
C ARG A 200 -7.46 -17.40 11.16
N LYS A 201 -6.21 -17.10 10.79
CA LYS A 201 -5.09 -16.97 11.73
C LYS A 201 -4.87 -15.54 12.24
N GLY A 202 -5.81 -14.64 11.95
CA GLY A 202 -5.76 -13.25 12.38
C GLY A 202 -4.74 -12.38 11.66
N GLY A 203 -4.29 -12.80 10.48
CA GLY A 203 -3.49 -11.96 9.61
C GLY A 203 -4.25 -10.72 9.17
N ASP A 204 -3.56 -9.57 9.19
CA ASP A 204 -4.13 -8.31 8.69
C ASP A 204 -4.16 -8.31 7.17
N LEU A 205 -5.35 -8.28 6.57
CA LEU A 205 -5.54 -8.28 5.12
C LEU A 205 -4.95 -7.03 4.44
N GLU A 206 -4.68 -5.95 5.20
CA GLU A 206 -3.90 -4.80 4.70
C GLU A 206 -2.48 -5.19 4.29
N ASP A 207 -1.89 -6.22 4.91
CA ASP A 207 -0.59 -6.75 4.50
C ASP A 207 -0.60 -7.27 3.06
N LEU A 208 -1.79 -7.63 2.56
CA LEU A 208 -1.98 -8.13 1.20
C LEU A 208 -2.31 -7.03 0.19
N ARG A 209 -2.37 -5.75 0.60
CA ARG A 209 -2.77 -4.62 -0.25
C ARG A 209 -2.05 -4.57 -1.60
N GLU A 210 -0.74 -4.81 -1.62
CA GLU A 210 0.03 -4.80 -2.86
C GLU A 210 -0.31 -5.97 -3.80
N PHE A 211 -0.68 -7.12 -3.25
CA PHE A 211 -1.15 -8.29 -4.01
C PHE A 211 -2.60 -8.11 -4.46
N SER A 212 -3.46 -7.57 -3.58
CA SER A 212 -4.83 -7.16 -3.91
C SER A 212 -4.86 -6.18 -5.10
N LYS A 213 -3.94 -5.20 -5.16
CA LYS A 213 -3.77 -4.31 -6.33
C LYS A 213 -3.31 -5.04 -7.60
N TYR A 214 -2.57 -6.13 -7.46
CA TYR A 214 -2.24 -6.99 -8.61
C TYR A 214 -3.48 -7.76 -9.09
N LEU A 215 -4.26 -8.35 -8.18
CA LEU A 215 -5.51 -9.04 -8.49
C LEU A 215 -6.52 -8.11 -9.16
N SER A 216 -6.69 -6.88 -8.65
CA SER A 216 -7.62 -5.89 -9.23
C SER A 216 -7.36 -5.59 -10.71
N ASN A 217 -6.12 -5.79 -11.19
CA ASN A 217 -5.72 -5.58 -12.57
C ASN A 217 -5.72 -6.87 -13.40
N LYS A 218 -5.39 -8.02 -12.79
CA LYS A 218 -5.20 -9.30 -13.49
C LYS A 218 -6.41 -10.23 -13.44
N ASN A 219 -7.11 -10.25 -12.31
CA ASN A 219 -8.29 -11.06 -12.07
C ASN A 219 -9.30 -10.28 -11.21
N PRO A 220 -10.03 -9.32 -11.80
CA PRO A 220 -10.93 -8.43 -11.08
C PRO A 220 -12.14 -9.15 -10.47
N ILE A 221 -12.54 -10.30 -11.01
CA ILE A 221 -13.66 -11.10 -10.47
C ILE A 221 -13.25 -11.65 -9.10
N LEU A 222 -12.17 -12.43 -9.06
CA LEU A 222 -11.62 -12.96 -7.80
C LEU A 222 -11.33 -11.84 -6.79
N TYR A 223 -10.81 -10.70 -7.25
CA TYR A 223 -10.58 -9.54 -6.39
C TYR A 223 -11.86 -9.04 -5.73
N ILE A 224 -12.95 -8.89 -6.50
CA ILE A 224 -14.25 -8.43 -5.98
C ILE A 224 -14.82 -9.48 -5.01
N ASP A 225 -14.75 -10.76 -5.33
CA ASP A 225 -15.26 -11.83 -4.47
C ASP A 225 -14.57 -11.83 -3.09
N LEU A 226 -13.25 -11.63 -3.07
CA LEU A 226 -12.49 -11.51 -1.83
C LEU A 226 -12.87 -10.26 -1.02
N ILE A 227 -13.12 -9.13 -1.68
CA ILE A 227 -13.54 -7.90 -0.99
C ILE A 227 -14.96 -8.03 -0.45
N LEU A 228 -15.88 -8.64 -1.21
CA LEU A 228 -17.24 -8.90 -0.76
C LEU A 228 -17.26 -9.86 0.44
N LYS A 229 -16.40 -10.89 0.42
CA LYS A 229 -16.29 -11.87 1.52
C LYS A 229 -15.64 -11.30 2.78
N TYR A 230 -14.56 -10.54 2.65
CA TYR A 230 -13.73 -10.13 3.80
C TYR A 230 -13.77 -8.63 4.14
N LYS A 231 -14.40 -7.78 3.32
CA LYS A 231 -14.63 -6.34 3.55
C LYS A 231 -13.38 -5.52 3.96
N PHE A 232 -12.18 -5.87 3.49
CA PHE A 232 -10.94 -5.12 3.76
C PHE A 232 -10.83 -3.85 2.90
N ASN A 233 -10.05 -2.84 3.32
CA ASN A 233 -9.93 -1.62 2.53
C ASN A 233 -9.22 -1.90 1.20
N SER A 234 -9.83 -1.42 0.12
CA SER A 234 -9.35 -1.75 -1.21
C SER A 234 -9.41 -0.56 -2.14
N SER A 235 -8.57 -0.58 -3.19
CA SER A 235 -8.60 0.45 -4.21
C SER A 235 -9.70 0.17 -5.22
N ARG A 236 -10.45 1.20 -5.61
CA ARG A 236 -11.45 1.15 -6.67
C ARG A 236 -10.88 0.62 -8.00
N LEU A 237 -11.69 -0.14 -8.74
CA LEU A 237 -11.34 -0.59 -10.08
C LEU A 237 -11.25 0.58 -11.08
N GLY A 238 -10.33 0.45 -12.03
CA GLY A 238 -10.22 1.39 -13.14
C GLY A 238 -11.46 1.36 -14.07
N ARG A 239 -11.61 2.42 -14.87
CA ARG A 239 -12.75 2.58 -15.80
C ARG A 239 -12.91 1.41 -16.77
N ARG A 240 -11.81 0.91 -17.36
CA ARG A 240 -11.85 -0.21 -18.32
C ARG A 240 -12.27 -1.52 -17.66
N THR A 241 -11.67 -1.84 -16.51
CA THR A 241 -11.96 -3.05 -15.75
C THR A 241 -13.39 -3.08 -15.23
N THR A 242 -13.89 -1.94 -14.72
CA THR A 242 -15.28 -1.81 -14.26
C THR A 242 -16.26 -2.11 -15.39
N LYS A 243 -16.03 -1.57 -16.60
CA LYS A 243 -16.93 -1.81 -17.73
C LYS A 243 -17.08 -3.31 -18.03
N ARG A 244 -15.95 -4.01 -18.09
CA ARG A 244 -15.92 -5.45 -18.35
C ARG A 244 -16.64 -6.23 -17.24
N TYR A 245 -16.35 -5.94 -15.98
CA TYR A 245 -16.97 -6.63 -14.85
C TYR A 245 -18.49 -6.44 -14.81
N VAL A 246 -18.99 -5.21 -15.00
CA VAL A 246 -20.43 -4.91 -14.99
C VAL A 246 -21.14 -5.60 -16.16
N TYR A 247 -20.49 -5.71 -17.32
CA TYR A 247 -21.04 -6.44 -18.46
C TYR A 247 -21.17 -7.95 -18.16
N GLU A 248 -20.16 -8.56 -17.56
CA GLU A 248 -20.13 -10.00 -17.25
C GLU A 248 -21.00 -10.39 -16.03
N ASN A 249 -21.27 -9.47 -15.10
CA ASN A 249 -21.94 -9.75 -13.82
C ASN A 249 -23.17 -8.85 -13.59
N ARG A 250 -23.84 -8.43 -14.66
CA ARG A 250 -24.94 -7.45 -14.60
C ARG A 250 -26.06 -7.88 -13.66
N GLU A 251 -26.48 -9.13 -13.75
CA GLU A 251 -27.60 -9.68 -12.97
C GLU A 251 -27.29 -9.66 -11.47
N THR A 252 -26.14 -10.20 -11.06
CA THR A 252 -25.68 -10.20 -9.67
C THR A 252 -25.58 -8.79 -9.07
N ILE A 253 -25.13 -7.81 -9.87
CA ILE A 253 -25.06 -6.40 -9.43
C ILE A 253 -26.45 -5.80 -9.19
N LEU A 254 -27.45 -6.20 -9.98
CA LEU A 254 -28.83 -5.73 -9.85
C LEU A 254 -29.60 -6.46 -8.75
N GLU A 255 -29.24 -7.70 -8.44
CA GLU A 255 -29.80 -8.46 -7.32
C GLU A 255 -29.34 -7.91 -5.95
N GLU A 256 -28.06 -7.52 -5.83
CA GLU A 256 -27.47 -7.06 -4.56
C GLU A 256 -26.78 -5.69 -4.66
N PRO A 257 -27.49 -4.63 -5.09
CA PRO A 257 -26.88 -3.35 -5.47
C PRO A 257 -26.20 -2.64 -4.28
N GLN A 258 -26.73 -2.82 -3.06
CA GLN A 258 -26.16 -2.24 -1.84
C GLN A 258 -24.73 -2.73 -1.57
N LYS A 259 -24.45 -4.03 -1.81
CA LYS A 259 -23.11 -4.61 -1.57
C LYS A 259 -22.01 -3.91 -2.39
N TYR A 260 -22.33 -3.56 -3.63
CA TYR A 260 -21.39 -2.87 -4.53
C TYR A 260 -21.30 -1.37 -4.24
N ALA A 261 -22.40 -0.75 -3.79
CA ALA A 261 -22.45 0.67 -3.46
C ALA A 261 -21.65 0.98 -2.18
N ASP A 262 -21.84 0.21 -1.11
CA ASP A 262 -21.20 0.45 0.19
C ASP A 262 -19.67 0.36 0.10
N LEU A 263 -19.17 -0.60 -0.67
CA LEU A 263 -17.73 -0.83 -0.81
C LEU A 263 -17.06 0.13 -1.82
N CYS A 264 -17.83 0.90 -2.60
CA CYS A 264 -17.31 1.87 -3.56
C CYS A 264 -16.26 1.32 -4.55
N ILE A 265 -16.32 0.02 -4.83
CA ILE A 265 -15.29 -0.74 -5.58
C ILE A 265 -15.32 -0.50 -7.09
N LEU A 266 -16.47 -0.12 -7.65
CA LEU A 266 -16.66 0.09 -9.09
C LEU A 266 -16.48 1.55 -9.47
N HIS A 267 -15.94 1.82 -10.65
CA HIS A 267 -15.84 3.17 -11.19
C HIS A 267 -17.22 3.74 -11.54
N GLU A 268 -17.61 4.83 -10.88
CA GLU A 268 -18.94 5.48 -10.99
C GLU A 268 -19.38 5.72 -12.44
N ASP A 269 -18.60 6.47 -13.24
CA ASP A 269 -18.95 6.71 -14.66
C ASP A 269 -19.11 5.43 -15.50
N ALA A 270 -18.35 4.38 -15.20
CA ALA A 270 -18.41 3.14 -15.96
C ALA A 270 -19.65 2.35 -15.56
N LEU A 271 -19.94 2.25 -14.27
CA LEU A 271 -21.13 1.60 -13.73
C LEU A 271 -22.40 2.22 -14.31
N VAL A 272 -22.56 3.54 -14.18
CA VAL A 272 -23.75 4.25 -14.68
C VAL A 272 -23.94 4.04 -16.19
N LYS A 273 -22.86 4.11 -16.96
CA LYS A 273 -22.92 3.94 -18.43
C LYS A 273 -23.20 2.50 -18.86
N GLN A 274 -22.76 1.49 -18.11
CA GLN A 274 -22.99 0.09 -18.47
C GLN A 274 -24.37 -0.40 -18.04
N LEU A 275 -24.87 0.03 -16.89
CA LEU A 275 -26.22 -0.30 -16.45
C LEU A 275 -27.29 0.36 -17.35
N GLY A 276 -27.01 1.54 -17.89
CA GLY A 276 -27.88 2.20 -18.86
C GLY A 276 -29.30 2.39 -18.34
N GLU A 277 -30.27 1.68 -18.92
CA GLU A 277 -31.69 1.75 -18.54
C GLU A 277 -32.02 1.08 -17.21
N ASP A 278 -31.19 0.16 -16.72
CA ASP A 278 -31.37 -0.46 -15.39
C ASP A 278 -30.79 0.41 -14.26
N PHE A 279 -30.02 1.44 -14.59
CA PHE A 279 -29.41 2.31 -13.58
C PHE A 279 -30.43 2.98 -12.65
N PRO A 280 -31.60 3.49 -13.11
CA PRO A 280 -32.66 3.97 -12.21
C PRO A 280 -33.08 2.96 -11.15
N LYS A 281 -33.25 1.67 -11.53
CA LYS A 281 -33.63 0.60 -10.59
C LYS A 281 -32.52 0.34 -9.58
N PHE A 282 -31.27 0.24 -10.07
CA PHE A 282 -30.09 0.13 -9.21
C PHE A 282 -30.00 1.30 -8.22
N LEU A 283 -30.22 2.53 -8.71
CA LEU A 283 -30.11 3.74 -7.91
C LEU A 283 -31.23 3.81 -6.85
N GLU A 284 -32.46 3.43 -7.20
CA GLU A 284 -33.59 3.34 -6.26
C GLU A 284 -33.30 2.39 -5.10
N ALA A 285 -32.74 1.21 -5.40
CA ALA A 285 -32.43 0.19 -4.41
C ALA A 285 -31.34 0.62 -3.39
N ILE A 286 -30.46 1.56 -3.76
CA ILE A 286 -29.38 2.07 -2.88
C ILE A 286 -29.70 3.42 -2.23
N MET A 287 -30.90 3.97 -2.46
CA MET A 287 -31.33 5.18 -1.77
C MET A 287 -31.46 4.88 -0.27
N PRO A 288 -30.91 5.73 0.61
CA PRO A 288 -31.01 5.48 2.04
C PRO A 288 -32.47 5.53 2.48
N LYS A 289 -32.87 4.63 3.38
CA LYS A 289 -34.23 4.64 3.95
C LYS A 289 -34.47 5.90 4.78
N ASN A 290 -33.43 6.38 5.49
CA ASN A 290 -33.49 7.60 6.26
C ASN A 290 -33.05 8.82 5.43
N LEU A 291 -33.92 9.83 5.38
CA LEU A 291 -33.71 11.06 4.63
C LEU A 291 -32.49 11.86 5.12
N SER A 292 -32.09 11.74 6.40
CA SER A 292 -30.90 12.39 6.95
C SER A 292 -29.62 11.99 6.21
N ASN A 293 -29.54 10.73 5.76
CA ASN A 293 -28.35 10.13 5.18
C ASN A 293 -28.24 10.38 3.66
N LEU A 294 -29.26 11.00 3.06
CA LEU A 294 -29.31 11.21 1.61
C LEU A 294 -28.15 12.06 1.09
N LYS A 295 -27.81 13.18 1.75
CA LYS A 295 -26.77 14.11 1.24
C LYS A 295 -25.39 13.47 1.10
N THR A 296 -25.04 12.56 2.00
CA THR A 296 -23.73 11.89 2.07
C THR A 296 -23.74 10.51 1.41
N SER A 297 -24.89 10.07 0.89
CA SER A 297 -25.04 8.73 0.30
C SER A 297 -24.30 8.57 -1.03
N GLN A 298 -23.88 7.33 -1.30
CA GLN A 298 -23.29 6.95 -2.58
C GLN A 298 -24.26 7.15 -3.76
N ALA A 299 -25.57 7.06 -3.51
CA ALA A 299 -26.60 7.35 -4.51
C ALA A 299 -26.47 8.77 -5.08
N MET A 300 -26.23 9.78 -4.24
CA MET A 300 -26.05 11.16 -4.69
C MET A 300 -24.77 11.37 -5.49
N ILE A 301 -23.72 10.61 -5.17
CA ILE A 301 -22.47 10.61 -5.94
C ILE A 301 -22.74 10.03 -7.34
N LEU A 302 -23.33 8.83 -7.41
CA LEU A 302 -23.64 8.14 -8.68
C LEU A 302 -24.60 8.92 -9.57
N LEU A 303 -25.60 9.60 -9.00
CA LEU A 303 -26.54 10.46 -9.72
C LEU A 303 -25.81 11.56 -10.54
N ASN A 304 -24.67 12.07 -10.08
CA ASN A 304 -23.89 13.08 -10.80
C ASN A 304 -23.29 12.56 -12.11
N HIS A 305 -23.23 11.23 -12.29
CA HIS A 305 -22.71 10.58 -13.49
C HIS A 305 -23.82 10.22 -14.49
N TYR A 306 -25.10 10.35 -14.11
CA TYR A 306 -26.24 10.11 -14.99
C TYR A 306 -26.43 11.25 -16.03
N PRO A 307 -26.99 10.99 -17.23
CA PRO A 307 -27.18 12.01 -18.27
C PRO A 307 -27.86 13.28 -17.75
N LYS A 308 -27.20 14.43 -17.93
CA LYS A 308 -27.63 15.73 -17.37
C LYS A 308 -29.12 16.03 -17.59
N LYS A 309 -29.60 15.88 -18.83
CA LYS A 309 -30.99 16.17 -19.21
C LYS A 309 -32.06 15.35 -18.48
N LYS A 310 -31.73 14.13 -18.03
CA LYS A 310 -32.67 13.21 -17.36
C LYS A 310 -32.50 13.22 -15.83
N ARG A 311 -31.46 13.86 -15.31
CA ARG A 311 -31.00 13.74 -13.92
C ARG A 311 -31.99 14.31 -12.91
N TYR A 312 -32.52 15.51 -13.18
CA TYR A 312 -33.46 16.16 -12.26
C TYR A 312 -34.75 15.35 -12.12
N ASN A 313 -35.37 14.98 -13.25
CA ASN A 313 -36.60 14.19 -13.25
C ASN A 313 -36.40 12.83 -12.57
N LEU A 314 -35.27 12.16 -12.82
CA LEU A 314 -34.93 10.91 -12.12
C LEU A 314 -34.86 11.14 -10.61
N TYR A 315 -34.14 12.17 -10.16
CA TYR A 315 -34.00 12.47 -8.74
C TYR A 315 -35.35 12.80 -8.09
N GLN A 316 -36.18 13.60 -8.74
CA GLN A 316 -37.51 13.95 -8.26
C GLN A 316 -38.40 12.70 -8.12
N ASN A 317 -38.39 11.82 -9.12
CA ASN A 317 -39.15 10.57 -9.11
C ASN A 317 -38.65 9.62 -8.02
N LEU A 318 -37.33 9.43 -7.89
CA LEU A 318 -36.74 8.60 -6.85
C LEU A 318 -37.05 9.14 -5.45
N PHE A 319 -36.98 10.46 -5.27
CA PHE A 319 -37.29 11.10 -3.99
C PHE A 319 -38.76 10.88 -3.61
N TRP A 320 -39.67 11.00 -4.57
CA TRP A 320 -41.08 10.68 -4.36
C TRP A 320 -41.29 9.19 -4.08
N ASN A 321 -40.68 8.30 -4.87
CA ASN A 321 -40.89 6.87 -4.76
C ASN A 321 -40.42 6.30 -3.43
N VAL A 322 -39.22 6.69 -2.98
CA VAL A 322 -38.57 6.17 -1.77
C VAL A 322 -39.14 6.82 -0.51
N TYR A 323 -39.32 8.14 -0.49
CA TYR A 323 -39.69 8.86 0.73
C TYR A 323 -41.15 9.27 0.82
N LYS A 324 -41.93 9.10 -0.27
CA LYS A 324 -43.32 9.59 -0.38
C LYS A 324 -43.49 11.07 -0.02
N LYS A 325 -42.45 11.87 -0.27
CA LYS A 325 -42.37 13.31 0.04
C LYS A 325 -42.07 14.10 -1.22
N SER A 326 -42.58 15.33 -1.26
CA SER A 326 -42.28 16.25 -2.36
C SER A 326 -40.92 16.92 -2.17
N LEU A 327 -40.04 16.85 -3.17
CA LEU A 327 -38.70 17.43 -3.11
C LEU A 327 -38.73 18.96 -2.90
N ILE A 328 -39.70 19.66 -3.50
CA ILE A 328 -39.82 21.13 -3.42
C ILE A 328 -40.14 21.64 -2.00
N LEU A 329 -40.76 20.80 -1.17
CA LEU A 329 -41.04 21.12 0.25
C LEU A 329 -39.84 20.78 1.16
N ASN A 330 -38.78 20.21 0.59
CA ASN A 330 -37.62 19.69 1.30
C ASN A 330 -36.33 20.30 0.72
N GLU A 331 -36.31 21.64 0.62
CA GLU A 331 -35.32 22.40 -0.14
C GLU A 331 -33.87 22.17 0.27
N LYS A 332 -33.65 21.82 1.55
CA LYS A 332 -32.33 21.47 2.07
C LYS A 332 -31.66 20.33 1.30
N PHE A 333 -32.39 19.45 0.61
CA PHE A 333 -31.86 18.33 -0.19
C PHE A 333 -31.64 18.66 -1.67
N MET A 334 -31.84 19.92 -2.07
CA MET A 334 -31.48 20.41 -3.39
C MET A 334 -30.01 20.84 -3.43
N THR A 335 -29.32 20.61 -4.55
CA THR A 335 -27.91 20.97 -4.71
C THR A 335 -27.70 21.89 -5.90
N LYS A 336 -26.63 22.73 -5.87
CA LYS A 336 -26.26 23.61 -6.99
C LYS A 336 -26.10 22.84 -8.31
N LYS A 337 -25.52 21.62 -8.27
CA LYS A 337 -25.35 20.74 -9.44
C LYS A 337 -26.68 20.25 -10.03
N LEU A 338 -27.71 20.08 -9.20
CA LEU A 338 -29.05 19.72 -9.66
C LEU A 338 -29.76 20.94 -10.28
N LEU A 339 -29.58 22.14 -9.71
CA LEU A 339 -30.11 23.38 -10.29
C LEU A 339 -29.56 23.63 -11.70
N GLU A 340 -28.29 23.31 -11.95
CA GLU A 340 -27.65 23.41 -13.27
C GLU A 340 -28.24 22.49 -14.36
N VAL A 341 -29.06 21.50 -13.99
CA VAL A 341 -29.57 20.50 -14.95
C VAL A 341 -31.10 20.50 -15.08
N ILE A 342 -31.81 21.35 -14.32
CA ILE A 342 -33.25 21.55 -14.50
C ILE A 342 -33.52 22.15 -15.88
N GLN A 343 -34.46 21.57 -16.62
CA GLN A 343 -34.83 22.03 -17.96
C GLN A 343 -36.00 23.03 -17.94
N SER A 344 -36.90 22.95 -16.96
CA SER A 344 -38.07 23.84 -16.84
C SER A 344 -37.67 25.19 -16.23
N ASP A 345 -38.03 26.28 -16.90
CA ASP A 345 -37.86 27.65 -16.41
C ASP A 345 -38.70 27.91 -15.16
N GLU A 346 -39.94 27.42 -15.14
CA GLU A 346 -40.86 27.52 -14.02
C GLU A 346 -40.29 26.82 -12.78
N ASP A 347 -39.75 25.61 -12.93
CA ASP A 347 -39.15 24.87 -11.82
C ASP A 347 -37.91 25.60 -11.29
N ARG A 348 -37.07 26.17 -12.16
CA ARG A 348 -35.89 26.95 -11.74
C ARG A 348 -36.29 28.19 -10.97
N GLU A 349 -37.28 28.94 -11.43
CA GLU A 349 -37.80 30.10 -10.70
C GLU A 349 -38.37 29.70 -9.35
N ARG A 350 -39.16 28.62 -9.32
CA ARG A 350 -39.73 28.08 -8.09
C ARG A 350 -38.65 27.70 -7.09
N TRP A 351 -37.56 27.07 -7.54
CA TRP A 351 -36.42 26.73 -6.70
C TRP A 351 -35.65 27.96 -6.22
N VAL A 352 -35.35 28.93 -7.09
CA VAL A 352 -34.63 30.15 -6.71
C VAL A 352 -35.40 30.95 -5.67
N SER A 353 -36.74 30.99 -5.75
CA SER A 353 -37.58 31.71 -4.78
C SER A 353 -37.56 31.15 -3.36
N LYS A 354 -37.05 29.93 -3.18
CA LYS A 354 -36.95 29.22 -1.89
C LYS A 354 -35.64 29.48 -1.13
N PHE A 355 -34.62 30.07 -1.75
CA PHE A 355 -33.34 30.32 -1.10
C PHE A 355 -33.24 31.74 -0.55
N ASP A 356 -32.81 31.88 0.72
CA ASP A 356 -32.73 33.16 1.44
C ASP A 356 -31.72 34.15 0.84
N ASN A 357 -30.58 33.67 0.33
CA ASN A 357 -29.51 34.52 -0.20
C ASN A 357 -29.68 34.79 -1.71
N LYS A 358 -30.67 35.62 -2.04
CA LYS A 358 -31.20 35.79 -3.40
C LYS A 358 -30.13 36.06 -4.48
N VAL A 359 -29.10 36.86 -4.18
CA VAL A 359 -28.10 37.32 -5.17
C VAL A 359 -27.25 36.18 -5.75
N GLU A 360 -26.83 35.21 -4.92
CA GLU A 360 -26.00 34.09 -5.39
C GLU A 360 -26.74 33.16 -6.36
N PHE A 361 -28.06 33.07 -6.22
CA PHE A 361 -28.90 32.15 -6.99
C PHE A 361 -29.53 32.79 -8.24
N ILE A 362 -29.39 34.10 -8.46
CA ILE A 362 -29.95 34.81 -9.63
C ILE A 362 -29.52 34.15 -10.95
N LYS A 363 -28.26 33.72 -11.04
CA LYS A 363 -27.70 33.08 -12.26
C LYS A 363 -28.38 31.77 -12.68
N TYR A 364 -29.20 31.17 -11.82
CA TYR A 364 -29.96 29.95 -12.14
C TYR A 364 -31.35 30.25 -12.70
N LYS A 365 -31.85 31.50 -12.57
CA LYS A 365 -33.13 31.92 -13.15
C LYS A 365 -33.09 31.83 -14.70
N PRO A 366 -34.26 31.85 -15.36
CA PRO A 366 -34.34 32.03 -16.82
C PRO A 366 -33.56 33.27 -17.26
N SER A 367 -32.87 33.19 -18.40
CA SER A 367 -31.93 34.22 -18.84
C SER A 367 -32.54 35.61 -18.93
N SER A 368 -33.79 35.73 -19.38
CA SER A 368 -34.49 37.02 -19.52
C SER A 368 -34.58 37.78 -18.20
N LYS A 369 -34.79 37.08 -17.08
CA LYS A 369 -34.83 37.69 -15.74
C LYS A 369 -33.45 37.76 -15.10
N ALA A 370 -32.68 36.66 -15.17
CA ALA A 370 -31.36 36.56 -14.57
C ALA A 370 -30.41 37.63 -15.10
N VAL A 371 -30.32 37.78 -16.43
CA VAL A 371 -29.37 38.70 -17.06
C VAL A 371 -29.80 40.15 -16.84
N SER A 372 -31.11 40.45 -16.86
CA SER A 372 -31.62 41.80 -16.54
C SER A 372 -31.24 42.21 -15.12
N GLU A 373 -31.55 41.38 -14.12
CA GLU A 373 -31.21 41.63 -12.71
C GLU A 373 -29.69 41.76 -12.51
N LEU A 374 -28.89 40.88 -13.12
CA LEU A 374 -27.43 40.93 -13.01
C LEU A 374 -26.84 42.16 -13.72
N LYS A 375 -27.42 42.60 -14.84
CA LYS A 375 -27.00 43.83 -15.54
C LYS A 375 -27.33 45.06 -14.69
N GLU A 376 -28.52 45.14 -14.10
CA GLU A 376 -28.88 46.23 -13.17
C GLU A 376 -27.89 46.32 -12.01
N LEU A 377 -27.59 45.19 -11.37
CA LEU A 377 -26.56 45.11 -10.32
C LEU A 377 -25.18 45.53 -10.83
N LEU A 378 -24.81 45.16 -12.06
CA LEU A 378 -23.55 45.54 -12.68
C LEU A 378 -23.46 47.06 -12.92
N LEU A 379 -24.58 47.72 -13.22
CA LEU A 379 -24.63 49.17 -13.49
C LEU A 379 -24.48 50.03 -12.23
N ILE A 380 -24.89 49.52 -11.07
CA ILE A 380 -24.81 50.21 -9.77
C ILE A 380 -23.64 49.73 -8.90
N CYS A 381 -22.88 48.72 -9.34
CA CYS A 381 -21.78 48.12 -8.61
C CYS A 381 -20.50 48.95 -8.71
N ASP A 382 -20.06 49.56 -7.61
CA ASP A 382 -18.77 50.25 -7.50
C ASP A 382 -17.61 49.30 -7.16
N ASP A 383 -17.89 48.21 -6.43
CA ASP A 383 -16.90 47.23 -6.00
C ASP A 383 -16.33 46.43 -7.17
N LYS A 384 -14.99 46.29 -7.19
CA LYS A 384 -14.27 45.72 -8.34
C LYS A 384 -14.36 44.19 -8.37
N ASP A 385 -14.32 43.54 -7.20
CA ASP A 385 -14.32 42.09 -7.07
C ASP A 385 -15.75 41.53 -7.25
N PHE A 386 -16.74 42.27 -6.77
CA PHE A 386 -18.15 41.98 -7.02
C PHE A 386 -18.50 42.15 -8.51
N ARG A 387 -17.95 43.16 -9.19
CA ARG A 387 -18.10 43.31 -10.65
C ARG A 387 -17.51 42.14 -11.42
N GLU A 388 -16.36 41.63 -11.00
CA GLU A 388 -15.75 40.41 -11.58
C GLU A 388 -16.68 39.20 -11.43
N LYS A 389 -17.25 39.00 -10.23
CA LYS A 389 -18.22 37.94 -9.94
C LYS A 389 -19.48 38.06 -10.82
N LEU A 390 -20.04 39.27 -10.96
CA LEU A 390 -21.26 39.52 -11.75
C LEU A 390 -21.06 39.17 -13.23
N PHE A 391 -19.93 39.55 -13.84
CA PHE A 391 -19.63 39.14 -15.22
C PHE A 391 -19.52 37.61 -15.35
N GLY A 392 -18.89 36.94 -14.38
CA GLY A 392 -18.85 35.47 -14.34
C GLY A 392 -20.23 34.83 -14.19
N ASP A 393 -21.10 35.41 -13.35
CA ASP A 393 -22.47 34.94 -13.12
C ASP A 393 -23.38 35.18 -14.35
N ILE A 394 -23.15 36.24 -15.13
CA ILE A 394 -23.83 36.46 -16.42
C ILE A 394 -23.40 35.39 -17.43
N VAL A 395 -22.09 35.15 -17.58
CA VAL A 395 -21.57 34.07 -18.47
C VAL A 395 -22.15 32.72 -18.05
N PHE A 396 -22.22 32.45 -16.75
CA PHE A 396 -22.84 31.26 -16.20
C PHE A 396 -24.29 31.12 -16.65
N SER A 397 -25.11 32.15 -16.42
CA SER A 397 -26.53 32.16 -16.73
C SER A 397 -26.79 31.99 -18.23
N CYS A 398 -26.07 32.74 -19.08
CA CYS A 398 -26.19 32.60 -20.53
C CYS A 398 -25.79 31.19 -21.00
N SER A 399 -24.74 30.59 -20.43
CA SER A 399 -24.35 29.20 -20.77
C SER A 399 -25.40 28.18 -20.36
N LEU A 400 -26.04 28.37 -19.20
CA LEU A 400 -27.03 27.46 -18.65
C LEU A 400 -28.29 27.44 -19.52
N ASN A 401 -28.71 28.60 -20.00
CA ASN A 401 -29.93 28.82 -20.77
C ASN A 401 -29.72 28.77 -22.30
N ASN A 402 -28.48 28.60 -22.78
CA ASN A 402 -28.11 28.76 -24.19
C ASN A 402 -28.53 30.13 -24.79
N ASN A 403 -28.56 31.20 -24.00
CA ASN A 403 -28.91 32.54 -24.49
C ASN A 403 -27.65 33.27 -24.94
N TYR A 404 -27.32 33.10 -26.22
CA TYR A 404 -26.15 33.72 -26.84
C TYR A 404 -26.39 35.21 -27.12
N ASP A 405 -27.60 35.64 -27.45
CA ASP A 405 -27.88 37.06 -27.74
C ASP A 405 -27.57 37.95 -26.52
N GLU A 406 -28.00 37.54 -25.32
CA GLU A 406 -27.69 38.25 -24.08
C GLU A 406 -26.20 38.20 -23.73
N LEU A 407 -25.51 37.10 -24.04
CA LEU A 407 -24.06 37.01 -23.87
C LEU A 407 -23.33 37.98 -24.80
N LEU A 408 -23.78 38.09 -26.06
CA LEU A 408 -23.22 39.01 -27.03
C LEU A 408 -23.40 40.46 -26.59
N GLU A 409 -24.61 40.83 -26.13
CA GLU A 409 -24.88 42.14 -25.55
C GLU A 409 -24.02 42.41 -24.31
N THR A 410 -23.75 41.39 -23.49
CA THR A 410 -22.85 41.52 -22.34
C THR A 410 -21.40 41.79 -22.76
N ILE A 411 -20.91 41.14 -23.84
CA ILE A 411 -19.59 41.43 -24.39
C ILE A 411 -19.55 42.87 -24.95
N LYS A 412 -20.60 43.32 -25.65
CA LYS A 412 -20.72 44.71 -26.12
C LYS A 412 -20.63 45.71 -24.97
N ILE A 413 -21.36 45.46 -23.87
CA ILE A 413 -21.29 46.27 -22.65
C ILE A 413 -19.87 46.28 -22.07
N LEU A 414 -19.20 45.12 -22.03
CA LEU A 414 -17.82 45.01 -21.56
C LEU A 414 -16.86 45.84 -22.43
N CYS A 415 -16.97 45.77 -23.75
CA CYS A 415 -16.14 46.52 -24.71
C CYS A 415 -16.40 48.03 -24.68
N ASN A 416 -17.66 48.46 -24.58
CA ASN A 416 -18.07 49.86 -24.74
C ASN A 416 -18.06 50.63 -23.41
N ARG A 417 -18.75 50.10 -22.39
CA ARG A 417 -18.96 50.80 -21.11
C ARG A 417 -17.87 50.50 -20.10
N PHE A 418 -17.41 49.26 -20.06
CA PHE A 418 -16.39 48.80 -19.09
C PHE A 418 -15.00 48.67 -19.72
N ARG A 419 -14.74 49.33 -20.86
CA ARG A 419 -13.45 49.30 -21.58
C ARG A 419 -12.23 49.57 -20.69
N ASN A 420 -12.42 50.44 -19.70
CA ASN A 420 -11.39 50.90 -18.76
C ASN A 420 -11.40 50.15 -17.41
N THR A 421 -12.18 49.07 -17.27
CA THR A 421 -12.24 48.27 -16.02
C THR A 421 -10.90 47.57 -15.69
N ASN A 422 -10.84 46.92 -14.53
CA ASN A 422 -9.66 46.18 -14.08
C ASN A 422 -9.35 44.99 -15.00
N SER A 423 -8.06 44.74 -15.19
CA SER A 423 -7.53 43.56 -15.86
C SER A 423 -8.11 42.22 -15.39
N SER A 424 -8.41 42.07 -14.10
CA SER A 424 -8.95 40.82 -13.55
C SER A 424 -10.34 40.50 -14.12
N VAL A 425 -11.19 41.51 -14.32
CA VAL A 425 -12.54 41.35 -14.90
C VAL A 425 -12.46 40.76 -16.31
N PHE A 426 -11.60 41.29 -17.19
CA PHE A 426 -11.43 40.74 -18.53
C PHE A 426 -10.85 39.33 -18.51
N TYR A 427 -9.89 39.07 -17.62
CA TYR A 427 -9.27 37.75 -17.52
C TYR A 427 -10.28 36.69 -17.05
N SER A 428 -11.00 36.96 -15.94
CA SER A 428 -11.99 36.06 -15.35
C SER A 428 -13.19 35.86 -16.27
N PHE A 429 -13.63 36.90 -17.00
CA PHE A 429 -14.64 36.77 -18.04
C PHE A 429 -14.22 35.80 -19.15
N LEU A 430 -13.01 35.96 -19.69
CA LEU A 430 -12.49 35.06 -20.73
C LEU A 430 -12.22 33.64 -20.21
N GLU A 431 -11.82 33.50 -18.95
CA GLU A 431 -11.64 32.21 -18.28
C GLU A 431 -12.97 31.47 -18.13
N GLU A 432 -14.02 32.16 -17.64
CA GLU A 432 -15.38 31.60 -17.53
C GLU A 432 -15.97 31.23 -18.89
N LEU A 433 -15.78 32.08 -19.91
CA LEU A 433 -16.14 31.75 -21.29
C LEU A 433 -15.47 30.44 -21.73
N ASN A 434 -14.15 30.33 -21.54
CA ASN A 434 -13.41 29.13 -21.94
C ASN A 434 -13.73 27.88 -21.09
N ARG A 435 -14.29 28.05 -19.90
CA ARG A 435 -14.72 26.96 -19.03
C ARG A 435 -16.11 26.43 -19.38
N ARG A 436 -17.04 27.30 -19.81
CA ARG A 436 -18.48 27.00 -19.87
C ARG A 436 -19.07 27.00 -21.26
N ILE A 437 -18.53 27.77 -22.18
CA ILE A 437 -19.10 27.98 -23.50
C ILE A 437 -18.43 27.11 -24.54
N ASP A 438 -19.24 26.57 -25.45
CA ASP A 438 -18.76 25.95 -26.68
C ASP A 438 -18.54 27.02 -27.75
N PHE A 439 -17.28 27.35 -28.02
CA PHE A 439 -16.91 28.37 -29.01
C PHE A 439 -17.32 28.01 -30.44
N ASP A 440 -17.61 26.74 -30.75
CA ASP A 440 -18.10 26.35 -32.08
C ASP A 440 -19.53 26.89 -32.35
N LYS A 441 -20.23 27.42 -31.34
CA LYS A 441 -21.55 28.07 -31.46
C LYS A 441 -21.51 29.59 -31.68
N PHE A 442 -20.32 30.20 -31.66
CA PHE A 442 -20.19 31.65 -31.82
C PHE A 442 -20.35 32.07 -33.28
N THR A 443 -21.15 33.12 -33.50
CA THR A 443 -21.30 33.79 -34.79
C THR A 443 -20.10 34.71 -35.06
N ASP A 444 -20.00 35.21 -36.30
CA ASP A 444 -18.95 36.18 -36.67
C ASP A 444 -19.02 37.46 -35.81
N GLU A 445 -20.22 37.86 -35.38
CA GLU A 445 -20.40 39.01 -34.50
C GLU A 445 -19.81 38.77 -33.10
N PHE A 446 -19.95 37.56 -32.55
CA PHE A 446 -19.25 37.19 -31.32
C PHE A 446 -17.74 37.33 -31.46
N TRP A 447 -17.20 36.77 -32.53
CA TRP A 447 -15.77 36.81 -32.77
C TRP A 447 -15.25 38.22 -32.99
N LYS A 448 -16.03 39.11 -33.61
CA LYS A 448 -15.72 40.54 -33.70
C LYS A 448 -15.49 41.16 -32.31
N TYR A 449 -16.39 40.94 -31.36
CA TYR A 449 -16.24 41.52 -30.02
C TYR A 449 -15.23 40.78 -29.13
N ILE A 450 -15.07 39.46 -29.28
CA ILE A 450 -13.98 38.71 -28.63
C ILE A 450 -12.62 39.22 -29.12
N HIS A 451 -12.48 39.47 -30.41
CA HIS A 451 -11.30 40.10 -30.98
C HIS A 451 -11.09 41.50 -30.40
N GLU A 452 -12.15 42.30 -30.25
CA GLU A 452 -12.06 43.60 -29.60
C GLU A 452 -11.57 43.50 -28.15
N VAL A 453 -12.06 42.55 -27.36
CA VAL A 453 -11.56 42.28 -25.99
C VAL A 453 -10.07 41.93 -26.01
N ILE A 454 -9.64 41.04 -26.92
CA ILE A 454 -8.23 40.67 -27.09
C ILE A 454 -7.39 41.92 -27.43
N LEU A 455 -7.87 42.77 -28.34
CA LEU A 455 -7.20 44.00 -28.74
C LEU A 455 -7.13 45.03 -27.61
N ILE A 456 -8.19 45.20 -26.81
CA ILE A 456 -8.21 46.07 -25.64
C ILE A 456 -7.13 45.62 -24.65
N GLN A 457 -7.07 44.32 -24.34
CA GLN A 457 -6.07 43.78 -23.43
C GLN A 457 -4.64 43.94 -23.99
N ASN A 458 -4.44 43.66 -25.30
CA ASN A 458 -3.14 43.81 -25.96
C ASN A 458 -2.66 45.28 -26.00
N LYS A 459 -3.54 46.23 -26.33
CA LYS A 459 -3.22 47.67 -26.34
C LYS A 459 -2.89 48.20 -24.95
N ARG A 460 -3.59 47.72 -23.91
CA ARG A 460 -3.35 48.10 -22.50
C ARG A 460 -2.18 47.33 -21.85
N ASN A 461 -1.51 46.45 -22.59
CA ASN A 461 -0.45 45.57 -22.09
C ASN A 461 -0.88 44.73 -20.86
N ILE A 462 -2.15 44.32 -20.84
CA ILE A 462 -2.78 43.51 -19.79
C ILE A 462 -2.59 42.02 -20.10
N SER A 463 -2.61 41.16 -19.06
CA SER A 463 -2.56 39.70 -19.24
C SER A 463 -3.74 39.18 -20.06
N ILE A 464 -3.45 38.51 -21.17
CA ILE A 464 -4.42 37.90 -22.08
C ILE A 464 -4.57 36.41 -21.76
N HIS A 465 -5.78 35.88 -21.86
CA HIS A 465 -6.05 34.46 -21.65
C HIS A 465 -5.67 33.65 -22.91
N ALA A 466 -4.56 32.90 -22.84
CA ALA A 466 -3.98 32.13 -23.95
C ALA A 466 -4.96 31.17 -24.63
N GLY A 467 -5.82 30.52 -23.83
CA GLY A 467 -6.82 29.57 -24.33
C GLY A 467 -7.84 30.21 -25.26
N THR A 468 -8.18 31.49 -25.05
CA THR A 468 -9.13 32.23 -25.88
C THR A 468 -8.48 32.65 -27.19
N VAL A 469 -7.24 33.14 -27.16
CA VAL A 469 -6.48 33.47 -28.37
C VAL A 469 -6.35 32.23 -29.26
N PHE A 470 -6.05 31.06 -28.67
CA PHE A 470 -6.02 29.80 -29.40
C PHE A 470 -7.38 29.43 -30.04
N GLN A 471 -8.51 29.66 -29.34
CA GLN A 471 -9.84 29.40 -29.95
C GLN A 471 -10.15 30.39 -31.08
N TYR A 472 -9.79 31.67 -30.93
CA TYR A 472 -9.99 32.66 -31.98
C TYR A 472 -9.14 32.35 -33.22
N SER A 473 -7.87 31.96 -33.03
CA SER A 473 -7.02 31.45 -34.12
C SER A 473 -7.62 30.24 -34.82
N LYS A 474 -8.25 29.32 -34.07
CA LYS A 474 -8.96 28.17 -34.64
C LYS A 474 -10.16 28.59 -35.47
N TYR A 475 -10.93 29.59 -35.01
CA TYR A 475 -12.05 30.15 -35.77
C TYR A 475 -11.56 30.75 -37.10
N LEU A 476 -10.54 31.61 -37.05
CA LEU A 476 -9.95 32.20 -38.25
C LEU A 476 -9.43 31.14 -39.22
N TYR A 477 -8.78 30.09 -38.71
CA TYR A 477 -8.37 28.94 -39.52
C TYR A 477 -9.55 28.25 -40.21
N LYS A 478 -10.64 27.99 -39.48
CA LYS A 478 -11.87 27.38 -40.04
C LYS A 478 -12.52 28.27 -41.11
N THR A 479 -12.51 29.58 -40.95
CA THR A 479 -13.06 30.55 -41.91
C THR A 479 -12.09 30.91 -43.03
N LYS A 480 -10.94 30.21 -43.13
CA LYS A 480 -9.87 30.46 -44.12
C LYS A 480 -9.30 31.88 -44.07
N GLN A 481 -9.39 32.54 -42.92
CA GLN A 481 -8.78 33.83 -42.65
C GLN A 481 -7.39 33.64 -42.03
N SER A 482 -6.50 34.61 -42.24
CA SER A 482 -5.18 34.58 -41.60
C SER A 482 -5.31 34.81 -40.09
N TYR A 483 -4.66 33.95 -39.30
CA TYR A 483 -4.54 34.07 -37.85
C TYR A 483 -3.09 34.31 -37.40
N GLU A 484 -2.21 34.58 -38.35
CA GLU A 484 -0.78 34.78 -38.11
C GLU A 484 -0.54 35.94 -37.13
N GLU A 485 -1.34 37.00 -37.22
CA GLU A 485 -1.30 38.16 -36.31
C GLU A 485 -1.65 37.84 -34.84
N MET A 486 -2.35 36.72 -34.61
CA MET A 486 -2.70 36.28 -33.25
C MET A 486 -1.54 35.57 -32.56
N ILE A 487 -0.56 35.05 -33.30
CA ILE A 487 0.56 34.29 -32.75
C ILE A 487 1.44 35.15 -31.83
N PRO A 488 1.84 36.39 -32.19
CA PRO A 488 2.54 37.28 -31.26
C PRO A 488 1.73 37.60 -30.00
N ILE A 489 0.40 37.72 -30.11
CA ILE A 489 -0.49 37.99 -28.97
C ILE A 489 -0.53 36.77 -28.04
N TYR A 490 -0.63 35.57 -28.61
CA TYR A 490 -0.56 34.30 -27.88
C TYR A 490 0.76 34.18 -27.09
N LEU A 491 1.88 34.47 -27.74
CA LEU A 491 3.22 34.40 -27.15
C LEU A 491 3.47 35.42 -26.03
N LYS A 492 2.71 36.52 -25.96
CA LYS A 492 2.77 37.52 -24.86
C LYS A 492 2.00 37.11 -23.60
N SER A 493 1.17 36.07 -23.66
CA SER A 493 0.31 35.70 -22.52
C SER A 493 1.14 35.21 -21.32
N LYS A 494 0.99 35.85 -20.15
CA LYS A 494 1.82 35.60 -18.94
C LYS A 494 1.53 34.27 -18.23
N LYS A 495 0.46 33.54 -18.60
CA LYS A 495 0.02 32.28 -17.95
C LYS A 495 0.00 31.10 -18.96
N VAL A 496 1.03 30.25 -18.81
CA VAL A 496 1.19 28.83 -19.22
C VAL A 496 0.65 28.45 -20.61
N ILE A 497 1.50 28.58 -21.63
CA ILE A 497 1.33 28.00 -22.98
C ILE A 497 1.20 26.48 -22.87
N LEU A 498 1.97 25.85 -21.96
CA LEU A 498 1.93 24.41 -21.72
C LEU A 498 0.56 23.89 -21.30
N LYS A 499 -0.14 24.49 -20.34
CA LYS A 499 -1.48 24.01 -19.90
C LYS A 499 -2.51 24.12 -21.02
N THR A 500 -2.39 25.13 -21.89
CA THR A 500 -3.30 25.30 -23.04
C THR A 500 -3.09 24.21 -24.08
N LEU A 501 -1.85 23.76 -24.27
CA LEU A 501 -1.49 22.71 -25.21
C LEU A 501 -1.68 21.31 -24.58
N GLU A 502 -1.24 21.04 -23.36
CA GLU A 502 -1.35 19.74 -22.68
C GLU A 502 -2.79 19.33 -22.34
N PHE A 503 -3.63 20.21 -21.74
CA PHE A 503 -4.99 19.81 -21.30
C PHE A 503 -6.01 19.63 -22.44
N LYS A 504 -5.67 20.07 -23.66
CA LYS A 504 -6.57 20.07 -24.82
C LYS A 504 -6.17 19.06 -25.91
N ILE A 505 -4.94 18.52 -25.88
CA ILE A 505 -4.49 17.46 -26.80
C ILE A 505 -5.28 16.15 -26.58
N ASP A 506 -5.67 15.82 -25.35
CA ASP A 506 -6.32 14.53 -25.04
C ASP A 506 -7.84 14.44 -25.32
N LYS A 507 -8.49 15.54 -25.71
CA LYS A 507 -9.95 15.56 -25.96
C LYS A 507 -10.26 16.18 -27.33
N VAL A 508 -10.20 15.34 -28.37
CA VAL A 508 -10.84 15.49 -29.69
C VAL A 508 -10.76 16.92 -30.24
N ARG A 509 -9.62 17.29 -30.83
CA ARG A 509 -9.45 18.60 -31.47
C ARG A 509 -8.61 18.45 -32.73
N ASP A 510 -9.18 18.88 -33.86
CA ASP A 510 -8.56 19.21 -35.14
C ASP A 510 -7.01 19.16 -35.15
N GLU A 511 -6.47 17.98 -35.47
CA GLU A 511 -5.03 17.71 -35.47
C GLU A 511 -4.30 18.58 -36.51
N ALA A 512 -4.94 18.84 -37.64
CA ALA A 512 -4.40 19.68 -38.70
C ALA A 512 -4.18 21.13 -38.23
N PHE A 513 -5.19 21.74 -37.58
CA PHE A 513 -5.01 23.07 -37.00
C PHE A 513 -3.90 23.09 -35.95
N GLN A 514 -3.85 22.10 -35.05
CA GLN A 514 -2.85 22.07 -33.98
C GLN A 514 -1.42 22.03 -34.52
N ARG A 515 -1.18 21.21 -35.54
CA ARG A 515 0.11 21.10 -36.20
C ARG A 515 0.53 22.43 -36.83
N GLU A 516 -0.35 23.03 -37.63
CA GLU A 516 -0.07 24.31 -38.29
C GLU A 516 0.11 25.44 -37.27
N PHE A 517 -0.68 25.44 -36.20
CA PHE A 517 -0.54 26.39 -35.09
C PHE A 517 0.82 26.25 -34.40
N LEU A 518 1.28 25.02 -34.09
CA LEU A 518 2.60 24.77 -33.50
C LEU A 518 3.73 25.21 -34.45
N LYS A 519 3.59 24.97 -35.76
CA LYS A 519 4.54 25.46 -36.78
C LYS A 519 4.58 26.97 -36.84
N LEU A 520 3.45 27.65 -36.79
CA LEU A 520 3.38 29.11 -36.79
C LEU A 520 3.93 29.70 -35.48
N VAL A 521 3.66 29.07 -34.34
CA VAL A 521 4.28 29.42 -33.05
C VAL A 521 5.80 29.31 -33.13
N LEU A 522 6.32 28.23 -33.72
CA LEU A 522 7.74 28.03 -33.96
C LEU A 522 8.31 29.11 -34.89
N LYS A 523 7.62 29.43 -36.00
CA LYS A 523 8.00 30.47 -36.97
C LYS A 523 8.09 31.86 -36.33
N HIS A 524 7.10 32.26 -35.52
CA HIS A 524 6.98 33.61 -34.95
C HIS A 524 7.81 33.84 -33.69
N TYR A 525 8.40 32.79 -33.14
CA TYR A 525 9.38 32.96 -32.09
C TYR A 525 10.51 33.89 -32.58
N SER A 526 10.73 35.01 -31.89
CA SER A 526 11.63 36.07 -32.36
C SER A 526 12.36 36.76 -31.21
N THR A 527 13.31 37.64 -31.55
CA THR A 527 14.13 38.41 -30.62
C THR A 527 13.32 39.18 -29.56
N LYS A 528 12.12 39.67 -29.90
CA LYS A 528 11.20 40.40 -29.00
C LYS A 528 10.53 39.52 -27.94
N ILE A 529 10.56 38.19 -28.11
CA ILE A 529 9.86 37.18 -27.29
C ILE A 529 10.89 36.21 -26.67
N ARG A 530 12.19 36.54 -26.71
CA ARG A 530 13.29 35.72 -26.17
C ARG A 530 13.23 35.63 -24.64
N ASN A 531 12.31 34.83 -24.13
CA ASN A 531 12.29 34.37 -22.75
C ASN A 531 12.40 32.84 -22.73
N THR A 532 13.29 32.33 -21.88
CA THR A 532 13.55 30.92 -21.60
C THR A 532 12.28 30.11 -21.33
N ARG A 533 11.36 30.67 -20.55
CA ARG A 533 10.11 29.98 -20.21
C ARG A 533 9.31 29.65 -21.46
N THR A 534 9.12 30.62 -22.34
CA THR A 534 8.36 30.46 -23.59
C THR A 534 9.03 29.46 -24.52
N ALA A 535 10.36 29.52 -24.67
CA ALA A 535 11.11 28.55 -25.48
C ALA A 535 10.92 27.11 -24.96
N THR A 536 11.02 26.93 -23.64
CA THR A 536 10.86 25.64 -22.97
C THR A 536 9.44 25.09 -23.13
N GLU A 537 8.42 25.94 -22.94
CA GLU A 537 7.01 25.57 -23.11
C GLU A 537 6.70 25.11 -24.55
N ILE A 538 7.30 25.75 -25.57
CA ILE A 538 7.18 25.36 -26.99
C ILE A 538 7.82 23.98 -27.25
N VAL A 539 9.07 23.79 -26.79
CA VAL A 539 9.78 22.51 -27.03
C VAL A 539 9.08 21.34 -26.34
N LEU A 540 8.58 21.54 -25.12
CA LEU A 540 7.83 20.50 -24.41
C LEU A 540 6.49 20.17 -25.09
N ALA A 541 5.78 21.17 -25.64
CA ALA A 541 4.56 20.93 -26.42
C ALA A 541 4.86 20.13 -27.71
N ILE A 542 5.91 20.49 -28.44
CA ILE A 542 6.36 19.76 -29.64
C ILE A 542 6.81 18.33 -29.28
N LYS A 543 7.54 18.15 -28.18
CA LYS A 543 7.91 16.83 -27.65
C LYS A 543 6.67 15.97 -27.40
N ASN A 544 5.62 16.55 -26.81
CA ASN A 544 4.36 15.84 -26.55
C ASN A 544 3.63 15.49 -27.85
N TRP A 545 3.56 16.41 -28.81
CA TRP A 545 3.03 16.16 -30.16
C TRP A 545 3.76 14.99 -30.83
N ASN A 546 5.09 15.07 -30.92
CA ASN A 546 5.92 14.06 -31.57
C ASN A 546 5.85 12.70 -30.87
N LYS A 547 5.60 12.66 -29.55
CA LYS A 547 5.40 11.40 -28.82
C LYS A 547 4.12 10.67 -29.26
N HIS A 548 3.05 11.41 -29.54
CA HIS A 548 1.78 10.86 -30.01
C HIS A 548 1.76 10.64 -31.53
N HIS A 549 2.57 11.39 -32.29
CA HIS A 549 2.63 11.35 -33.75
C HIS A 549 4.05 11.02 -34.25
N PRO A 550 4.52 9.76 -34.14
CA PRO A 550 5.89 9.39 -34.50
C PRO A 550 6.22 9.49 -36.00
N HIS A 551 5.19 9.57 -36.87
CA HIS A 551 5.34 9.65 -38.33
C HIS A 551 5.12 11.06 -38.91
N ASP A 552 4.67 12.04 -38.12
CA ASP A 552 4.49 13.45 -38.53
C ASP A 552 5.14 14.38 -37.51
N LEU A 553 6.47 14.39 -37.57
CA LEU A 553 7.30 15.09 -36.59
C LEU A 553 7.38 16.59 -36.91
N ILE A 554 7.24 17.42 -35.88
CA ILE A 554 7.63 18.83 -35.92
C ILE A 554 9.06 18.94 -35.42
N LEU A 555 9.96 19.45 -36.24
CA LEU A 555 11.37 19.58 -35.91
C LEU A 555 11.60 20.94 -35.26
N VAL A 556 11.97 20.95 -33.97
CA VAL A 556 12.40 22.19 -33.31
C VAL A 556 13.64 22.75 -34.01
N SER A 557 14.41 21.85 -34.67
CA SER A 557 15.65 22.21 -35.32
C SER A 557 15.57 23.28 -36.41
N GLU A 558 14.37 23.54 -36.92
CA GLU A 558 14.12 24.55 -37.95
C GLU A 558 14.20 25.98 -37.41
N LYS A 559 14.28 26.18 -36.07
CA LYS A 559 14.29 27.50 -35.44
C LYS A 559 15.47 27.70 -34.49
N GLN A 560 16.59 28.21 -35.04
CA GLN A 560 17.84 28.40 -34.30
C GLN A 560 17.69 29.34 -33.09
N GLU A 561 16.80 30.34 -33.12
CA GLU A 561 16.63 31.28 -32.02
C GLU A 561 16.07 30.62 -30.75
N ILE A 562 15.26 29.56 -30.87
CA ILE A 562 14.80 28.77 -29.72
C ILE A 562 15.97 27.99 -29.14
N ILE A 563 16.76 27.35 -30.02
CA ILE A 563 17.95 26.60 -29.65
C ILE A 563 18.93 27.51 -28.91
N ASP A 564 19.23 28.69 -29.46
CA ASP A 564 20.12 29.68 -28.86
C ASP A 564 19.58 30.23 -27.54
N THR A 565 18.26 30.38 -27.40
CA THR A 565 17.65 30.84 -26.15
C THR A 565 17.77 29.77 -25.07
N ILE A 566 17.55 28.50 -25.41
CA ILE A 566 17.76 27.36 -24.50
C ILE A 566 19.26 27.26 -24.17
N LYS A 567 20.17 27.37 -25.14
CA LYS A 567 21.62 27.38 -24.90
C LYS A 567 22.03 28.50 -23.95
N LYS A 568 21.58 29.73 -24.21
CA LYS A 568 21.87 30.89 -23.36
C LYS A 568 21.34 30.71 -21.95
N SER A 569 20.10 30.26 -21.78
CA SER A 569 19.55 30.05 -20.44
C SER A 569 20.34 29.00 -19.69
N VAL A 570 20.69 27.93 -20.38
CA VAL A 570 21.44 26.82 -19.79
C VAL A 570 22.88 27.25 -19.40
N ASN A 571 23.47 28.23 -20.10
CA ASN A 571 24.83 28.75 -19.81
C ASN A 571 24.89 29.84 -18.73
N VAL A 572 23.81 30.56 -18.41
CA VAL A 572 23.88 31.77 -17.57
C VAL A 572 23.79 31.47 -16.06
N ASP A 573 23.16 30.37 -15.62
CA ASP A 573 23.16 29.97 -14.20
C ASP A 573 22.59 28.55 -14.00
N TRP A 574 23.34 27.52 -14.42
CA TRP A 574 22.89 26.11 -14.40
C TRP A 574 22.38 25.63 -13.02
N LEU A 575 22.86 26.23 -11.92
CA LEU A 575 22.53 25.88 -10.54
C LEU A 575 21.09 26.22 -10.09
N GLN A 576 20.36 27.10 -10.79
CA GLN A 576 19.00 27.52 -10.41
C GLN A 576 17.87 26.99 -11.32
N TYR A 577 18.16 26.26 -12.40
CA TYR A 577 17.14 25.92 -13.41
C TYR A 577 16.24 24.72 -13.08
N LYS A 578 15.00 24.82 -13.58
CA LYS A 578 13.85 23.91 -13.38
C LYS A 578 14.03 22.61 -14.19
N SER A 579 13.27 21.58 -13.83
CA SER A 579 13.23 20.28 -14.52
C SER A 579 13.03 20.36 -16.04
N ASP A 580 12.47 21.46 -16.54
CA ASP A 580 11.90 21.55 -17.88
C ASP A 580 12.95 21.87 -18.96
N GLU A 581 13.90 22.77 -18.70
CA GLU A 581 15.01 23.08 -19.61
C GLU A 581 15.90 21.84 -19.85
N GLN A 582 16.15 21.05 -18.79
CA GLN A 582 16.86 19.77 -18.90
C GLN A 582 16.07 18.76 -19.73
N LEU A 583 14.74 18.70 -19.60
CA LEU A 583 13.88 17.83 -20.41
C LEU A 583 13.89 18.23 -21.89
N CYS A 584 14.01 19.53 -22.20
CA CYS A 584 14.18 20.04 -23.56
C CYS A 584 15.50 19.59 -24.17
N MET A 585 16.63 19.78 -23.47
CA MET A 585 17.94 19.32 -23.95
C MET A 585 17.97 17.81 -24.18
N ASN A 586 17.45 17.02 -23.22
CA ASN A 586 17.34 15.56 -23.37
C ASN A 586 16.58 15.17 -24.65
N TYR A 587 15.49 15.87 -24.95
CA TYR A 587 14.69 15.62 -26.14
C TYR A 587 15.44 16.01 -27.43
N LEU A 588 16.04 17.20 -27.47
CA LEU A 588 16.77 17.71 -28.64
C LEU A 588 17.97 16.81 -29.01
N VAL A 589 18.73 16.35 -28.02
CA VAL A 589 19.90 15.50 -28.26
C VAL A 589 19.51 14.06 -28.50
N CYS A 590 18.73 13.44 -27.60
CA CYS A 590 18.49 11.99 -27.67
C CYS A 590 17.52 11.60 -28.79
N ARG A 591 16.65 12.53 -29.25
CA ARG A 591 15.61 12.25 -30.25
C ARG A 591 15.89 12.90 -31.60
N GLU A 592 16.27 14.17 -31.65
CA GLU A 592 16.55 14.83 -32.94
C GLU A 592 17.98 14.54 -33.44
N ASN A 593 18.93 14.19 -32.55
CA ASN A 593 20.31 13.79 -32.89
C ASN A 593 21.08 14.80 -33.77
N LYS A 594 20.78 16.11 -33.62
CA LYS A 594 21.32 17.17 -34.50
C LYS A 594 22.27 18.17 -33.85
N TYR A 595 22.40 18.15 -32.52
CA TYR A 595 23.02 19.27 -31.80
C TYR A 595 24.20 18.84 -30.94
N GLU A 596 25.35 18.62 -31.59
CA GLU A 596 26.61 18.31 -30.91
C GLU A 596 27.06 19.43 -29.97
N GLU A 597 26.71 20.68 -30.24
CA GLU A 597 27.02 21.83 -29.39
C GLU A 597 26.41 21.73 -27.98
N PHE A 598 25.26 21.05 -27.83
CA PHE A 598 24.72 20.76 -26.50
C PHE A 598 25.55 19.73 -25.74
N THR A 599 26.37 18.94 -26.42
CA THR A 599 27.29 18.00 -25.77
C THR A 599 28.28 18.76 -24.89
N ASP A 600 28.81 19.88 -25.38
CA ASP A 600 29.83 20.64 -24.67
C ASP A 600 29.26 21.30 -23.43
N ILE A 601 28.08 21.91 -23.57
CA ILE A 601 27.30 22.49 -22.48
C ILE A 601 26.89 21.41 -21.47
N TYR A 602 26.48 20.24 -21.97
CA TYR A 602 26.11 19.10 -21.13
C TYR A 602 27.31 18.58 -20.34
N LEU A 603 28.46 18.38 -20.99
CA LEU A 603 29.67 17.88 -20.37
C LEU A 603 30.33 18.89 -19.43
N SER A 604 30.15 20.20 -19.67
CA SER A 604 30.67 21.24 -18.77
C SER A 604 29.85 21.37 -17.49
N HIS A 605 28.59 20.96 -17.49
CA HIS A 605 27.70 21.04 -16.32
C HIS A 605 27.22 19.67 -15.86
N ILE A 606 27.90 18.62 -16.29
CA ILE A 606 27.44 17.25 -16.10
C ILE A 606 27.26 16.93 -14.61
N GLU A 607 28.13 17.51 -13.76
CA GLU A 607 28.15 17.44 -12.28
C GLU A 607 26.85 17.85 -11.59
N PHE A 608 26.04 18.69 -12.23
CA PHE A 608 24.80 19.21 -11.67
C PHE A 608 23.55 18.47 -12.17
N LEU A 609 23.69 17.41 -12.98
CA LEU A 609 22.56 16.72 -13.59
C LEU A 609 21.99 15.57 -12.76
N GLU A 610 20.66 15.57 -12.59
CA GLU A 610 19.97 14.45 -11.96
C GLU A 610 19.67 13.30 -12.94
N ASN A 611 19.63 13.58 -14.25
CA ASN A 611 19.18 12.65 -15.28
C ASN A 611 20.32 12.14 -16.18
N VAL A 612 20.58 10.82 -16.12
CA VAL A 612 21.62 10.11 -16.89
C VAL A 612 21.19 9.68 -18.31
N THR A 613 20.04 10.14 -18.80
CA THR A 613 19.49 9.71 -20.10
C THR A 613 20.45 10.04 -21.25
N MET A 614 20.95 11.27 -21.28
CA MET A 614 21.97 11.71 -22.24
C MET A 614 23.26 10.89 -22.11
N THR A 615 23.77 10.66 -20.90
CA THR A 615 24.98 9.85 -20.66
C THR A 615 24.84 8.45 -21.26
N ASN A 616 23.73 7.78 -20.98
CA ASN A 616 23.44 6.45 -21.52
C ASN A 616 23.35 6.46 -23.05
N TRP A 617 22.78 7.53 -23.62
CA TRP A 617 22.67 7.69 -25.06
C TRP A 617 24.06 7.85 -25.71
N TYR A 618 24.90 8.77 -25.21
CA TYR A 618 26.24 8.98 -25.76
C TYR A 618 27.14 7.74 -25.58
N LEU A 619 27.13 7.06 -24.44
CA LEU A 619 27.88 5.80 -24.28
C LEU A 619 27.42 4.72 -25.27
N LYS A 620 26.11 4.66 -25.55
CA LYS A 620 25.53 3.67 -26.45
C LYS A 620 25.81 3.95 -27.92
N TYR A 621 25.81 5.22 -28.34
CA TYR A 621 25.85 5.62 -29.75
C TYR A 621 27.12 6.36 -30.17
N ARG A 622 27.80 7.09 -29.26
CA ARG A 622 28.97 7.94 -29.53
C ARG A 622 30.00 7.93 -28.37
N PRO A 623 30.55 6.76 -27.97
CA PRO A 623 31.47 6.66 -26.83
C PRO A 623 32.78 7.45 -27.00
N LYS A 624 33.25 7.65 -28.25
CA LYS A 624 34.46 8.46 -28.53
C LYS A 624 34.36 9.90 -28.03
N VAL A 625 33.18 10.50 -28.10
CA VAL A 625 32.94 11.88 -27.63
C VAL A 625 33.17 12.00 -26.12
N PHE A 626 32.89 10.93 -25.36
CA PHE A 626 33.23 10.87 -23.94
C PHE A 626 34.72 10.68 -23.71
N GLN A 627 35.38 9.86 -24.54
CA GLN A 627 36.81 9.59 -24.45
C GLN A 627 37.65 10.85 -24.65
N GLU A 628 37.28 11.72 -25.60
CA GLU A 628 37.97 12.99 -25.85
C GLU A 628 37.87 14.00 -24.70
N LYS A 629 36.90 13.82 -23.79
CA LYS A 629 36.62 14.74 -22.68
C LYS A 629 36.68 14.04 -21.33
N ILE A 630 37.50 12.99 -21.25
CA ILE A 630 37.51 12.04 -20.14
C ILE A 630 37.80 12.68 -18.78
N ASP A 631 38.61 13.73 -18.71
CA ASP A 631 38.93 14.41 -17.45
C ASP A 631 37.71 15.09 -16.80
N LYS A 632 36.82 15.69 -17.62
CA LYS A 632 35.55 16.28 -17.15
C LYS A 632 34.56 15.20 -16.73
N VAL A 633 34.59 14.07 -17.43
CA VAL A 633 33.71 12.92 -17.20
C VAL A 633 34.14 12.14 -15.95
N ALA A 634 35.44 12.06 -15.68
CA ALA A 634 35.99 11.47 -14.48
C ALA A 634 35.53 12.24 -13.24
N LYS A 635 35.61 13.59 -13.24
CA LYS A 635 35.07 14.46 -12.18
C LYS A 635 33.57 14.28 -11.92
N TRP A 636 32.81 13.91 -12.94
CA TRP A 636 31.36 13.75 -12.84
C TRP A 636 30.90 12.56 -11.98
N PHE A 637 31.64 11.45 -12.00
CA PHE A 637 31.21 10.21 -11.36
C PHE A 637 31.11 10.31 -9.83
N ASP A 638 31.56 11.43 -9.27
CA ASP A 638 31.73 11.75 -7.85
C ASP A 638 30.39 12.03 -7.15
N LEU A 639 29.41 12.56 -7.89
CA LEU A 639 28.26 13.19 -7.26
C LEU A 639 26.99 12.32 -7.22
N ARG A 640 26.77 11.37 -8.14
CA ARG A 640 25.47 10.64 -8.24
C ARG A 640 25.58 9.23 -8.88
N THR A 641 26.47 8.39 -8.37
CA THR A 641 26.81 7.08 -8.93
C THR A 641 25.59 6.14 -9.06
N ARG A 642 25.08 5.95 -10.29
CA ARG A 642 24.11 4.89 -10.61
C ARG A 642 24.86 3.63 -11.02
N TYR A 643 24.83 2.58 -10.21
CA TYR A 643 25.37 1.24 -10.49
C TYR A 643 25.14 0.71 -11.92
N ARG A 644 24.01 1.08 -12.55
CA ARG A 644 23.68 0.71 -13.93
C ARG A 644 24.67 1.27 -14.96
N LEU A 645 25.18 2.48 -14.74
CA LEU A 645 26.11 3.14 -15.64
C LEU A 645 27.48 2.49 -15.59
N MET A 646 27.96 2.14 -14.39
CA MET A 646 29.23 1.42 -14.18
C MET A 646 29.27 0.09 -14.94
N LYS A 647 28.15 -0.65 -14.96
CA LYS A 647 28.02 -1.89 -15.75
C LYS A 647 28.09 -1.69 -17.26
N ILE A 648 27.72 -0.51 -17.75
CA ILE A 648 27.84 -0.17 -19.17
C ILE A 648 29.30 0.14 -19.46
N LEU A 649 29.95 0.97 -18.64
CA LEU A 649 31.36 1.36 -18.81
C LEU A 649 32.29 0.15 -18.84
N LYS A 650 32.10 -0.84 -17.94
CA LYS A 650 32.84 -2.13 -17.96
C LYS A 650 32.91 -2.82 -19.32
N LYS A 651 31.94 -2.60 -20.19
CA LYS A 651 31.89 -3.21 -21.53
C LYS A 651 32.64 -2.41 -22.59
N TYR A 652 33.23 -1.29 -22.19
CA TYR A 652 34.06 -0.40 -23.00
C TYR A 652 35.49 -0.30 -22.44
N GLU A 653 35.94 -1.31 -21.69
CA GLU A 653 37.33 -1.39 -21.19
C GLU A 653 38.35 -1.27 -22.33
N HIS A 654 38.02 -1.82 -23.52
CA HIS A 654 38.85 -1.70 -24.73
C HIS A 654 39.10 -0.26 -25.21
N THR A 655 38.40 0.74 -24.68
CA THR A 655 38.63 2.16 -25.03
C THR A 655 39.59 2.87 -24.07
N GLY A 656 40.13 2.21 -23.04
CA GLY A 656 41.03 2.83 -22.05
C GLY A 656 40.33 3.77 -21.05
N LEU A 657 38.99 3.84 -21.11
CA LEU A 657 38.20 4.83 -20.37
C LEU A 657 38.10 4.48 -18.88
N ILE A 658 38.14 3.20 -18.54
CA ILE A 658 37.98 2.73 -17.16
C ILE A 658 39.28 2.97 -16.37
N GLU A 659 40.42 2.74 -16.99
CA GLU A 659 41.75 2.88 -16.41
C GLU A 659 42.01 4.32 -15.94
N ILE A 660 41.61 5.29 -16.77
CA ILE A 660 41.72 6.71 -16.44
C ILE A 660 40.81 7.07 -15.26
N ILE A 661 39.57 6.56 -15.25
CA ILE A 661 38.63 6.76 -14.13
C ILE A 661 39.17 6.13 -12.84
N ILE A 662 39.70 4.90 -12.91
CA ILE A 662 40.29 4.22 -11.76
C ILE A 662 41.45 5.04 -11.20
N LYS A 663 42.38 5.47 -12.06
CA LYS A 663 43.55 6.27 -11.64
C LYS A 663 43.12 7.56 -10.94
N TYR A 664 42.21 8.31 -11.55
CA TYR A 664 41.68 9.56 -10.99
C TYR A 664 41.09 9.36 -9.59
N TYR A 665 40.31 8.29 -9.40
CA TYR A 665 39.64 8.02 -8.13
C TYR A 665 40.53 7.37 -7.07
N LEU A 666 41.59 6.66 -7.45
CA LEU A 666 42.61 6.20 -6.52
C LEU A 666 43.39 7.36 -5.93
N GLU A 667 43.72 8.38 -6.73
CA GLU A 667 44.37 9.61 -6.28
C GLU A 667 43.46 10.38 -5.31
N LYS A 668 42.18 10.56 -5.65
CA LYS A 668 41.20 11.26 -4.80
C LYS A 668 40.85 10.57 -3.48
N LEU A 669 41.00 9.25 -3.39
CA LEU A 669 40.50 8.49 -2.23
C LEU A 669 41.06 9.00 -0.88
N ASN A 670 42.28 9.55 -0.86
CA ASN A 670 42.88 10.08 0.37
C ASN A 670 42.44 11.52 0.69
N ASP A 671 42.12 12.32 -0.32
CA ASP A 671 41.90 13.77 -0.22
C ASP A 671 40.43 14.19 -0.12
N SER A 672 39.50 13.27 -0.40
CA SER A 672 38.05 13.50 -0.40
C SER A 672 37.41 13.47 1.00
N GLU A 673 36.21 14.04 1.18
CA GLU A 673 35.47 13.94 2.45
C GLU A 673 34.87 12.52 2.67
N ALA A 674 34.41 12.21 3.89
CA ALA A 674 33.97 10.87 4.26
C ALA A 674 32.85 10.28 3.36
N GLU A 675 31.83 11.09 3.02
CA GLU A 675 30.74 10.62 2.15
C GLU A 675 31.22 10.37 0.72
N GLU A 676 32.09 11.24 0.21
CA GLU A 676 32.71 11.12 -1.12
C GLU A 676 33.60 9.87 -1.18
N LYS A 677 34.45 9.64 -0.17
CA LYS A 677 35.27 8.42 -0.05
C LYS A 677 34.46 7.13 -0.16
N TYR A 678 33.29 7.09 0.48
CA TYR A 678 32.42 5.92 0.37
C TYR A 678 31.96 5.70 -1.07
N ARG A 679 31.51 6.76 -1.76
CA ARG A 679 31.07 6.68 -3.16
C ARG A 679 32.23 6.28 -4.09
N ILE A 680 33.42 6.81 -3.86
CA ILE A 680 34.65 6.43 -4.55
C ILE A 680 34.92 4.94 -4.35
N ALA A 681 34.89 4.46 -3.11
CA ALA A 681 35.11 3.04 -2.79
C ALA A 681 34.08 2.13 -3.47
N GLN A 682 32.79 2.54 -3.56
CA GLN A 682 31.76 1.80 -4.31
C GLN A 682 32.06 1.71 -5.80
N LEU A 683 32.51 2.81 -6.39
CA LEU A 683 32.89 2.89 -7.79
C LEU A 683 34.07 1.96 -8.06
N LEU A 684 35.15 2.08 -7.28
CA LEU A 684 36.34 1.25 -7.39
C LEU A 684 36.00 -0.24 -7.26
N ALA A 685 35.22 -0.63 -6.24
CA ALA A 685 34.74 -2.01 -6.08
C ALA A 685 33.94 -2.52 -7.29
N SER A 686 33.24 -1.61 -7.98
CA SER A 686 32.41 -1.96 -9.12
C SER A 686 33.19 -2.04 -10.43
N ILE A 687 34.30 -1.31 -10.59
CA ILE A 687 35.03 -1.14 -11.87
C ILE A 687 36.42 -1.76 -11.91
N MET A 688 37.15 -1.81 -10.79
CA MET A 688 38.55 -2.26 -10.79
C MET A 688 38.71 -3.73 -11.22
N PRO A 689 39.82 -4.07 -11.92
CA PRO A 689 40.24 -5.45 -12.13
C PRO A 689 40.42 -6.21 -10.81
N LYS A 690 40.25 -7.53 -10.86
CA LYS A 690 40.27 -8.40 -9.66
C LYS A 690 41.50 -8.17 -8.79
N ASN A 691 42.70 -8.38 -9.34
CA ASN A 691 43.94 -8.37 -8.55
C ASN A 691 44.22 -6.99 -7.96
N SER A 692 44.10 -5.92 -8.76
CA SER A 692 44.30 -4.54 -8.29
C SER A 692 43.31 -4.15 -7.18
N TYR A 693 42.06 -4.63 -7.22
CA TYR A 693 41.10 -4.36 -6.15
C TYR A 693 41.43 -5.14 -4.86
N LEU A 694 41.91 -6.39 -4.98
CA LEU A 694 42.35 -7.17 -3.82
C LEU A 694 43.58 -6.54 -3.16
N GLU A 695 44.54 -6.07 -3.94
CA GLU A 695 45.72 -5.33 -3.45
C GLU A 695 45.32 -4.05 -2.71
N LEU A 696 44.36 -3.28 -3.25
CA LEU A 696 43.82 -2.09 -2.58
C LEU A 696 43.19 -2.45 -1.23
N LEU A 697 42.41 -3.54 -1.19
CA LEU A 697 41.74 -4.03 0.02
C LEU A 697 42.74 -4.48 1.09
N GLU A 698 43.79 -5.22 0.70
CA GLU A 698 44.84 -5.67 1.62
C GLU A 698 45.65 -4.49 2.17
N LYS A 699 45.98 -3.50 1.33
CA LYS A 699 46.73 -2.30 1.73
C LYS A 699 46.09 -1.56 2.91
N TYR A 700 44.77 -1.54 2.99
CA TYR A 700 44.01 -0.80 4.00
C TYR A 700 43.41 -1.71 5.08
N VAL A 701 43.89 -2.95 5.26
CA VAL A 701 43.43 -3.77 6.38
C VAL A 701 43.72 -3.05 7.71
N PRO A 702 42.77 -2.98 8.65
CA PRO A 702 43.02 -2.32 9.92
C PRO A 702 43.98 -3.12 10.79
N ASP A 703 45.00 -2.45 11.32
CA ASP A 703 45.91 -3.03 12.32
C ASP A 703 45.27 -3.00 13.71
N ASN A 704 44.68 -1.87 14.09
CA ASN A 704 44.04 -1.64 15.39
C ASN A 704 42.53 -1.93 15.36
N ASP A 705 42.00 -2.36 16.50
CA ASP A 705 40.57 -2.68 16.65
C ASP A 705 39.71 -1.45 16.91
N LYS A 706 40.23 -0.43 17.61
CA LYS A 706 39.47 0.76 18.00
C LYS A 706 40.20 2.04 17.63
N LEU A 707 39.42 3.07 17.28
CA LEU A 707 39.92 4.44 17.10
C LEU A 707 39.48 5.31 18.29
N ASP A 708 40.41 5.87 19.04
CA ASP A 708 40.08 6.85 20.08
C ASP A 708 39.94 8.24 19.45
N LEU A 709 38.70 8.67 19.23
CA LEU A 709 38.37 9.96 18.62
C LEU A 709 38.89 11.17 19.40
N ARG A 710 39.27 11.03 20.69
CA ARG A 710 39.80 12.14 21.49
C ARG A 710 41.29 12.36 21.28
N THR A 711 42.02 11.33 20.89
CA THR A 711 43.48 11.37 20.71
C THR A 711 43.91 11.08 19.27
N ALA A 712 42.98 10.66 18.41
CA ALA A 712 43.27 10.34 17.02
C ALA A 712 43.72 11.58 16.24
N SER A 713 44.83 11.44 15.53
CA SER A 713 45.28 12.42 14.56
C SER A 713 44.32 12.52 13.37
N ALA A 714 44.44 13.59 12.59
CA ALA A 714 43.70 13.75 11.34
C ALA A 714 44.00 12.61 10.35
N GLU A 715 45.24 12.12 10.32
CA GLU A 715 45.67 11.01 9.47
C GLU A 715 45.04 9.68 9.88
N GLU A 716 45.00 9.38 11.18
CA GLU A 716 44.35 8.17 11.71
C GLU A 716 42.84 8.18 11.46
N THR A 717 42.20 9.34 11.62
CA THR A 717 40.78 9.53 11.30
C THR A 717 40.52 9.36 9.80
N ASN A 718 41.41 9.89 8.96
CA ASN A 718 41.34 9.76 7.51
C ASN A 718 41.45 8.29 7.08
N LEU A 719 42.46 7.59 7.60
CA LEU A 719 42.70 6.18 7.37
C LEU A 719 41.48 5.34 7.77
N HIS A 720 40.96 5.54 8.98
CA HIS A 720 39.78 4.82 9.47
C HIS A 720 38.56 5.01 8.55
N THR A 721 38.36 6.22 8.02
CA THR A 721 37.28 6.53 7.08
C THR A 721 37.42 5.79 5.76
N ILE A 722 38.65 5.68 5.23
CA ILE A 722 38.95 4.89 4.03
C ILE A 722 38.67 3.41 4.29
N GLN A 723 39.11 2.88 5.44
CA GLN A 723 38.89 1.49 5.84
C GLN A 723 37.40 1.14 5.90
N ILE A 724 36.59 2.00 6.53
CA ILE A 724 35.13 1.85 6.59
C ILE A 724 34.53 1.87 5.17
N SER A 725 34.97 2.81 4.35
CA SER A 725 34.44 3.00 2.99
C SER A 725 34.72 1.79 2.10
N LEU A 726 35.94 1.24 2.16
CA LEU A 726 36.36 0.04 1.42
C LEU A 726 35.63 -1.21 1.91
N CYS A 727 35.55 -1.45 3.23
CA CYS A 727 34.89 -2.65 3.74
C CYS A 727 33.37 -2.67 3.42
N GLN A 728 32.72 -1.50 3.46
CA GLN A 728 31.31 -1.36 3.05
C GLN A 728 31.11 -1.52 1.53
N SER A 729 32.11 -1.17 0.72
CA SER A 729 32.01 -1.23 -0.74
C SER A 729 32.19 -2.63 -1.31
N VAL A 730 32.80 -3.56 -0.57
CA VAL A 730 32.98 -4.96 -0.98
C VAL A 730 31.68 -5.59 -1.49
N ARG A 731 30.51 -5.22 -0.95
CA ARG A 731 29.21 -5.72 -1.44
C ARG A 731 28.96 -5.47 -2.94
N PHE A 732 29.62 -4.51 -3.58
CA PHE A 732 29.48 -4.17 -4.99
C PHE A 732 30.44 -4.92 -5.93
N SER A 733 31.49 -5.56 -5.40
CA SER A 733 32.46 -6.34 -6.19
C SER A 733 31.85 -7.56 -6.87
N THR A 734 32.45 -8.03 -7.98
CA THR A 734 32.07 -9.27 -8.66
C THR A 734 32.79 -10.51 -8.10
N TYR A 735 33.91 -10.35 -7.42
CA TYR A 735 34.84 -11.43 -7.01
C TYR A 735 34.63 -11.85 -5.54
N LYS A 736 33.42 -12.29 -5.18
CA LYS A 736 33.03 -12.50 -3.77
C LYS A 736 33.87 -13.54 -3.03
N VAL A 737 34.20 -14.63 -3.71
CA VAL A 737 35.02 -15.72 -3.16
C VAL A 737 36.38 -15.18 -2.73
N ASP A 738 37.01 -14.35 -3.57
CA ASP A 738 38.35 -13.81 -3.32
C ASP A 738 38.35 -12.66 -2.31
N THR A 739 37.31 -11.82 -2.30
CA THR A 739 37.22 -10.68 -1.36
C THR A 739 36.84 -11.11 0.06
N LEU A 740 36.20 -12.26 0.23
CA LEU A 740 35.71 -12.69 1.55
C LEU A 740 36.84 -12.89 2.57
N PRO A 741 37.93 -13.62 2.29
CA PRO A 741 39.06 -13.75 3.22
C PRO A 741 39.62 -12.41 3.71
N ILE A 742 39.76 -11.43 2.81
CA ILE A 742 40.27 -10.09 3.16
C ILE A 742 39.24 -9.34 4.02
N LEU A 743 37.96 -9.38 3.65
CA LEU A 743 36.88 -8.75 4.40
C LEU A 743 36.81 -9.27 5.85
N LEU A 744 37.12 -10.54 6.10
CA LEU A 744 37.15 -11.09 7.46
C LEU A 744 38.19 -10.39 8.34
N LYS A 745 39.28 -9.87 7.77
CA LYS A 745 40.30 -9.10 8.50
C LYS A 745 39.75 -7.75 8.99
N TYR A 746 38.78 -7.17 8.27
CA TYR A 746 38.05 -5.96 8.70
C TYR A 746 36.97 -6.23 9.76
N CYS A 747 36.64 -7.49 10.04
CA CYS A 747 35.58 -7.85 10.99
C CYS A 747 36.11 -7.85 12.44
N LYS A 748 36.55 -6.68 12.92
CA LYS A 748 37.05 -6.45 14.27
C LYS A 748 36.75 -5.01 14.73
N GLY A 749 36.67 -4.83 16.05
CA GLY A 749 36.28 -3.59 16.75
C GLY A 749 35.34 -2.64 16.01
N ASP A 750 35.75 -1.40 15.74
CA ASP A 750 34.88 -0.33 15.21
C ASP A 750 34.49 -0.54 13.73
N HIS A 751 35.22 -1.40 13.00
CA HIS A 751 35.01 -1.69 11.58
C HIS A 751 33.95 -2.77 11.33
N LEU A 752 33.55 -3.52 12.37
CA LEU A 752 32.61 -4.62 12.26
C LEU A 752 31.26 -4.17 11.70
N GLN A 753 30.66 -3.13 12.28
CA GLN A 753 29.32 -2.65 11.90
C GLN A 753 29.25 -2.28 10.42
N SER A 754 30.29 -1.61 9.92
CA SER A 754 30.48 -1.24 8.52
C SER A 754 30.68 -2.46 7.61
N SER A 755 31.28 -3.53 8.10
CA SER A 755 31.52 -4.75 7.33
C SER A 755 30.29 -5.66 7.18
N LEU A 756 29.27 -5.53 8.04
CA LEU A 756 28.12 -6.47 8.09
C LEU A 756 27.35 -6.60 6.78
N CYS A 757 27.08 -5.49 6.09
CA CYS A 757 26.36 -5.53 4.81
C CYS A 757 27.15 -6.29 3.74
N SER A 758 28.47 -6.10 3.72
CA SER A 758 29.38 -6.81 2.80
C SER A 758 29.51 -8.28 3.17
N LEU A 759 29.56 -8.62 4.46
CA LEU A 759 29.55 -10.01 4.93
C LEU A 759 28.29 -10.76 4.46
N CYS A 760 27.10 -10.21 4.73
CA CYS A 760 25.85 -10.79 4.26
C CYS A 760 25.81 -10.93 2.72
N SER A 761 26.35 -9.94 2.00
CA SER A 761 26.45 -9.96 0.55
C SER A 761 27.37 -11.07 0.04
N CYS A 762 28.51 -11.29 0.70
CA CYS A 762 29.48 -12.34 0.35
C CYS A 762 28.93 -13.74 0.69
N PHE A 763 28.45 -13.95 1.92
CA PHE A 763 27.88 -15.23 2.37
C PHE A 763 26.73 -15.71 1.48
N SER A 764 25.90 -14.81 0.95
CA SER A 764 24.82 -15.20 0.04
C SER A 764 25.29 -15.56 -1.39
N ARG A 765 26.53 -15.22 -1.76
CA ARG A 765 27.09 -15.34 -3.13
C ARG A 765 28.28 -16.30 -3.24
N VAL A 766 28.88 -16.69 -2.13
CA VAL A 766 29.92 -17.71 -2.08
C VAL A 766 29.26 -19.09 -1.97
N PRO A 767 29.82 -20.13 -2.63
CA PRO A 767 29.40 -21.52 -2.45
C PRO A 767 29.38 -21.96 -0.99
N GLU A 768 28.38 -22.75 -0.61
CA GLU A 768 28.21 -23.26 0.76
C GLU A 768 29.44 -24.02 1.26
N LYS A 769 30.01 -24.90 0.43
CA LYS A 769 31.20 -25.70 0.76
C LYS A 769 32.42 -24.85 1.13
N LEU A 770 32.53 -23.62 0.61
CA LEU A 770 33.64 -22.70 0.90
C LEU A 770 33.38 -21.85 2.16
N LEU A 771 32.16 -21.86 2.69
CA LEU A 771 31.79 -21.03 3.84
C LEU A 771 32.07 -21.70 5.18
N GLU A 772 32.27 -23.02 5.24
CA GLU A 772 32.43 -23.76 6.49
C GLU A 772 33.69 -23.34 7.26
N GLU A 773 34.83 -23.31 6.58
CA GLU A 773 36.09 -22.79 7.15
C GLU A 773 35.94 -21.34 7.60
N THR A 774 35.26 -20.52 6.78
CA THR A 774 35.00 -19.12 7.12
C THR A 774 34.15 -18.98 8.38
N LEU A 775 33.13 -19.82 8.53
CA LEU A 775 32.27 -19.82 9.70
C LEU A 775 33.04 -20.21 10.96
N ASN A 776 33.91 -21.22 10.87
CA ASN A 776 34.76 -21.63 12.00
C ASN A 776 35.72 -20.48 12.41
N MET A 777 36.34 -19.79 11.46
CA MET A 777 37.17 -18.60 11.77
C MET A 777 36.40 -17.51 12.52
N LEU A 778 35.15 -17.24 12.13
CA LEU A 778 34.32 -16.22 12.79
C LEU A 778 33.92 -16.62 14.22
N GLN A 779 33.80 -17.91 14.52
CA GLN A 779 33.45 -18.41 15.86
C GLN A 779 34.57 -18.20 16.89
N HIS A 780 35.81 -18.01 16.46
CA HIS A 780 36.95 -17.73 17.35
C HIS A 780 37.22 -16.23 17.55
N LYS A 781 36.42 -15.35 16.95
CA LYS A 781 36.56 -13.88 17.08
C LYS A 781 35.80 -13.32 18.29
N ALA A 782 35.84 -11.99 18.45
CA ALA A 782 35.13 -11.28 19.51
C ALA A 782 33.62 -11.59 19.56
N VAL A 783 33.01 -11.43 20.74
CA VAL A 783 31.59 -11.74 21.03
C VAL A 783 30.62 -11.20 19.95
N SER A 784 30.79 -9.95 19.53
CA SER A 784 29.95 -9.32 18.50
C SER A 784 30.01 -10.04 17.15
N VAL A 785 31.20 -10.44 16.71
CA VAL A 785 31.43 -11.18 15.46
C VAL A 785 30.81 -12.57 15.52
N ARG A 786 30.98 -13.26 16.64
CA ARG A 786 30.41 -14.61 16.86
C ARG A 786 28.88 -14.61 16.77
N LYS A 787 28.20 -13.59 17.33
CA LYS A 787 26.75 -13.42 17.16
C LYS A 787 26.35 -13.37 15.68
N HIS A 788 27.06 -12.55 14.89
CA HIS A 788 26.79 -12.47 13.46
C HIS A 788 27.11 -13.76 12.72
N SER A 789 28.10 -14.54 13.15
CA SER A 789 28.37 -15.86 12.58
C SER A 789 27.18 -16.82 12.73
N ILE A 790 26.51 -16.83 13.89
CA ILE A 790 25.30 -17.62 14.14
C ILE A 790 24.20 -17.17 13.19
N PHE A 791 23.95 -15.85 13.11
CA PHE A 791 22.96 -15.30 12.19
C PHE A 791 23.25 -15.69 10.73
N LEU A 792 24.47 -15.49 10.25
CA LEU A 792 24.87 -15.82 8.88
C LEU A 792 24.69 -17.31 8.59
N ALA A 793 25.02 -18.17 9.55
CA ALA A 793 24.88 -19.62 9.38
C ALA A 793 23.42 -20.01 9.10
N THR A 794 22.47 -19.45 9.88
CA THR A 794 21.02 -19.69 9.68
C THR A 794 20.47 -19.22 8.34
N GLN A 795 21.24 -18.44 7.57
CA GLN A 795 20.82 -17.95 6.25
C GLN A 795 21.34 -18.78 5.07
N VAL A 796 22.39 -19.58 5.25
CA VAL A 796 23.12 -20.18 4.11
C VAL A 796 23.37 -21.69 4.18
N PHE A 797 23.41 -22.27 5.39
CA PHE A 797 23.74 -23.68 5.59
C PHE A 797 22.50 -24.58 5.63
N PRO A 798 22.68 -25.91 5.45
CA PRO A 798 21.65 -26.91 5.68
C PRO A 798 21.17 -26.92 7.13
N THR A 799 19.93 -27.37 7.33
CA THR A 799 19.28 -27.42 8.64
C THR A 799 20.07 -28.25 9.65
N LYS A 800 20.63 -29.40 9.23
CA LYS A 800 21.45 -30.25 10.09
C LYS A 800 22.73 -29.56 10.58
N THR A 801 23.46 -28.90 9.68
CA THR A 801 24.65 -28.11 10.03
C THR A 801 24.33 -27.00 11.02
N ILE A 802 23.17 -26.35 10.88
CA ILE A 802 22.71 -25.31 11.80
C ILE A 802 22.38 -25.92 13.18
N GLN A 803 21.67 -27.05 13.23
CA GLN A 803 21.37 -27.75 14.49
C GLN A 803 22.66 -28.10 15.25
N ASP A 804 23.62 -28.72 14.57
CA ASP A 804 24.90 -29.13 15.15
C ASP A 804 25.70 -27.91 15.63
N LEU A 805 25.68 -26.81 14.87
CA LEU A 805 26.29 -25.54 15.27
C LEU A 805 25.66 -24.96 16.54
N LEU A 806 24.32 -24.88 16.60
CA LEU A 806 23.60 -24.29 17.72
C LEU A 806 23.86 -25.10 19.01
N GLN A 807 23.82 -26.43 18.93
CA GLN A 807 24.13 -27.32 20.07
C GLN A 807 25.58 -27.19 20.51
N ARG A 808 26.53 -27.19 19.56
CA ARG A 808 27.95 -27.02 19.88
C ARG A 808 28.22 -25.70 20.60
N ILE A 809 27.70 -24.58 20.09
CA ILE A 809 27.88 -23.26 20.74
C ILE A 809 27.22 -23.23 22.12
N TYR A 810 26.07 -23.86 22.29
CA TYR A 810 25.41 -23.94 23.60
C TYR A 810 26.28 -24.63 24.65
N VAL A 811 26.94 -25.73 24.28
CA VAL A 811 27.82 -26.51 25.17
C VAL A 811 29.13 -25.77 25.45
N THR A 812 29.73 -25.15 24.42
CA THR A 812 31.09 -24.59 24.54
C THR A 812 31.14 -23.13 25.02
N ASP A 813 30.09 -22.34 24.80
CA ASP A 813 30.11 -20.90 25.10
C ASP A 813 29.36 -20.56 26.41
N THR A 814 30.09 -19.96 27.35
CA THR A 814 29.56 -19.52 28.66
C THR A 814 29.19 -18.04 28.68
N ASN A 815 29.45 -17.28 27.61
CA ASN A 815 29.18 -15.85 27.57
C ASN A 815 27.67 -15.57 27.54
N VAL A 816 27.16 -14.87 28.55
CA VAL A 816 25.74 -14.52 28.70
C VAL A 816 25.18 -13.83 27.45
N SER A 817 25.95 -12.95 26.82
CA SER A 817 25.54 -12.22 25.62
C SER A 817 25.38 -13.13 24.40
N ILE A 818 26.24 -14.14 24.25
CA ILE A 818 26.11 -15.17 23.22
C ILE A 818 24.89 -16.05 23.51
N ARG A 819 24.70 -16.52 24.74
CA ARG A 819 23.56 -17.36 25.12
C ARG A 819 22.21 -16.70 24.83
N LYS A 820 22.08 -15.40 25.15
CA LYS A 820 20.90 -14.59 24.77
C LYS A 820 20.67 -14.60 23.27
N HIS A 821 21.71 -14.29 22.50
CA HIS A 821 21.62 -14.26 21.03
C HIS A 821 21.34 -15.63 20.41
N LEU A 822 21.87 -16.69 21.03
CA LEU A 822 21.66 -18.08 20.62
C LEU A 822 20.20 -18.48 20.79
N PHE A 823 19.59 -18.16 21.94
CA PHE A 823 18.14 -18.33 22.15
C PHE A 823 17.35 -17.58 21.08
N GLN A 824 17.60 -16.28 20.88
CA GLN A 824 16.87 -15.46 19.91
C GLN A 824 17.01 -16.00 18.48
N SER A 825 18.21 -16.45 18.09
CA SER A 825 18.48 -17.01 16.77
C SER A 825 17.79 -18.35 16.58
N THR A 826 17.81 -19.21 17.61
CA THR A 826 17.11 -20.50 17.61
C THR A 826 15.60 -20.31 17.52
N TYR A 827 15.03 -19.41 18.33
CA TYR A 827 13.61 -19.05 18.31
C TYR A 827 13.18 -18.57 16.91
N LYS A 828 13.90 -17.58 16.35
CA LYS A 828 13.61 -17.04 15.01
C LYS A 828 13.79 -18.07 13.89
N TYR A 829 14.71 -19.03 14.06
CA TYR A 829 14.92 -20.09 13.08
C TYR A 829 13.84 -21.17 13.18
N PHE A 830 13.45 -21.58 14.39
CA PHE A 830 12.34 -22.50 14.65
C PHE A 830 11.02 -21.98 14.07
N LEU A 831 10.70 -20.70 14.28
CA LEU A 831 9.51 -20.07 13.68
C LEU A 831 9.50 -20.17 12.14
N LYS A 832 10.67 -20.20 11.51
CA LYS A 832 10.82 -20.37 10.07
C LYS A 832 10.88 -21.85 9.67
N THR A 833 11.27 -22.77 10.53
CA THR A 833 11.49 -24.17 10.16
C THR A 833 11.11 -25.01 11.37
N PRO A 834 9.81 -25.27 11.56
CA PRO A 834 9.32 -25.95 12.74
C PRO A 834 9.55 -27.46 12.61
N LEU A 835 10.63 -27.93 13.23
CA LEU A 835 11.03 -29.33 13.31
C LEU A 835 11.21 -29.71 14.77
N ASP A 836 10.96 -30.99 15.09
CA ASP A 836 11.03 -31.50 16.46
C ASP A 836 12.44 -31.35 17.04
N GLU A 837 13.48 -31.56 16.24
CA GLU A 837 14.87 -31.38 16.69
C GLU A 837 15.18 -29.93 17.05
N LEU A 838 14.65 -28.96 16.29
CA LEU A 838 14.83 -27.55 16.58
C LEU A 838 14.02 -27.11 17.79
N TRP A 839 12.83 -27.70 17.98
CA TRP A 839 12.05 -27.51 19.19
C TRP A 839 12.81 -28.00 20.44
N ASN A 840 13.42 -29.19 20.37
CA ASN A 840 14.23 -29.74 21.47
C ASN A 840 15.42 -28.84 21.83
N ILE A 841 16.11 -28.28 20.83
CA ILE A 841 17.18 -27.29 21.04
C ILE A 841 16.61 -26.02 21.70
N LEU A 842 15.47 -25.51 21.20
CA LEU A 842 14.83 -24.31 21.73
C LEU A 842 14.41 -24.51 23.20
N GLN A 843 13.80 -25.64 23.56
CA GLN A 843 13.45 -25.99 24.94
C GLN A 843 14.67 -25.98 25.86
N THR A 844 15.80 -26.50 25.38
CA THR A 844 17.06 -26.52 26.12
C THR A 844 17.60 -25.10 26.36
N HIS A 845 17.46 -24.22 25.37
CA HIS A 845 17.82 -22.80 25.51
C HIS A 845 16.89 -22.03 26.45
N ILE A 846 15.57 -22.31 26.39
CA ILE A 846 14.55 -21.68 27.24
C ILE A 846 14.84 -21.91 28.73
N LYS A 847 15.30 -23.10 29.12
CA LYS A 847 15.61 -23.44 30.52
C LYS A 847 16.67 -22.53 31.17
N ASN A 848 17.51 -21.87 30.38
CA ASN A 848 18.57 -20.98 30.86
C ASN A 848 18.20 -19.50 30.86
N ILE A 849 16.97 -19.16 30.48
CA ILE A 849 16.49 -17.76 30.52
C ILE A 849 16.35 -17.33 31.97
N THR A 850 16.91 -16.18 32.29
CA THR A 850 16.83 -15.54 33.60
C THR A 850 15.90 -14.33 33.58
N ILE A 851 15.56 -13.82 34.76
CA ILE A 851 14.71 -12.63 34.91
C ILE A 851 15.33 -11.37 34.30
N HIS A 852 16.65 -11.32 34.13
CA HIS A 852 17.36 -10.19 33.52
C HIS A 852 17.42 -10.28 31.97
N ASP A 853 16.70 -11.23 31.37
CA ASP A 853 16.71 -11.48 29.93
C ASP A 853 15.47 -10.90 29.25
N ASN A 854 15.22 -9.61 29.48
CA ASN A 854 14.00 -8.91 29.09
C ASN A 854 13.57 -9.17 27.63
N GLU A 855 14.51 -9.10 26.67
CA GLU A 855 14.20 -9.37 25.26
C GLU A 855 13.78 -10.81 25.01
N SER A 856 14.39 -11.78 25.68
CA SER A 856 14.05 -13.19 25.56
C SER A 856 12.68 -13.48 26.18
N LEU A 857 12.39 -12.91 27.35
CA LEU A 857 11.10 -13.02 28.03
C LEU A 857 9.97 -12.42 27.17
N LEU A 858 10.22 -11.27 26.52
CA LEU A 858 9.28 -10.68 25.58
C LEU A 858 8.94 -11.60 24.40
N LEU A 859 9.94 -12.30 23.84
CA LEU A 859 9.69 -13.26 22.75
C LEU A 859 8.80 -14.43 23.21
N LEU A 860 8.94 -14.89 24.45
CA LEU A 860 8.10 -15.96 25.00
C LEU A 860 6.62 -15.56 25.13
N THR A 861 6.31 -14.26 25.18
CA THR A 861 4.91 -13.77 25.25
C THR A 861 4.19 -13.78 23.89
N ASN A 862 4.88 -14.08 22.78
CA ASN A 862 4.34 -14.01 21.42
C ASN A 862 3.85 -15.37 20.90
N ILE A 863 2.80 -15.92 21.51
CA ILE A 863 2.25 -17.24 21.13
C ILE A 863 1.69 -17.29 19.72
N GLN A 864 1.29 -16.15 19.15
CA GLN A 864 0.62 -16.10 17.84
C GLN A 864 1.54 -16.53 16.69
N ASP A 865 2.84 -16.28 16.83
CA ASP A 865 3.81 -16.62 15.81
C ASP A 865 4.13 -18.12 15.79
N ILE A 866 3.81 -18.84 16.87
CA ILE A 866 4.15 -20.25 17.04
C ILE A 866 3.24 -21.10 16.15
N PRO A 867 3.78 -22.08 15.40
CA PRO A 867 2.97 -22.99 14.60
C PRO A 867 1.97 -23.78 15.45
N ASP A 868 0.76 -24.00 14.90
CA ASP A 868 -0.38 -24.52 15.65
C ASP A 868 -0.08 -25.87 16.35
N ASN A 869 0.71 -26.75 15.73
CA ASN A 869 1.14 -28.03 16.29
C ASN A 869 2.11 -27.92 17.49
N TYR A 870 2.79 -26.78 17.64
CA TYR A 870 3.70 -26.52 18.76
C TYR A 870 3.11 -25.57 19.82
N LYS A 871 1.95 -24.96 19.57
CA LYS A 871 1.35 -23.96 20.48
C LYS A 871 1.12 -24.50 21.89
N ALA A 872 0.53 -25.70 22.01
CA ALA A 872 0.22 -26.32 23.30
C ALA A 872 1.48 -26.52 24.15
N ILE A 873 2.48 -27.18 23.57
CA ILE A 873 3.75 -27.52 24.23
C ILE A 873 4.62 -26.28 24.47
N PHE A 874 4.55 -25.27 23.59
CA PHE A 874 5.20 -23.98 23.80
C PHE A 874 4.58 -23.23 24.97
N PHE A 875 3.25 -23.08 24.99
CA PHE A 875 2.54 -22.38 26.06
C PHE A 875 2.83 -23.02 27.41
N THR A 876 2.73 -24.34 27.49
CA THR A 876 3.07 -25.12 28.69
C THR A 876 4.49 -24.79 29.15
N LYS A 877 5.44 -24.78 28.22
CA LYS A 877 6.84 -24.53 28.57
C LYS A 877 7.10 -23.10 29.04
N VAL A 878 6.42 -22.12 28.48
CA VAL A 878 6.53 -20.72 28.89
C VAL A 878 5.96 -20.52 30.30
N VAL A 879 4.80 -21.10 30.58
CA VAL A 879 4.13 -21.04 31.89
C VAL A 879 5.03 -21.68 32.96
N GLU A 880 5.56 -22.88 32.72
CA GLU A 880 6.52 -23.54 33.62
C GLU A 880 7.73 -22.64 33.99
N ILE A 881 8.28 -21.94 33.00
CA ILE A 881 9.44 -21.05 33.20
C ILE A 881 9.04 -19.81 33.96
N PHE A 882 7.90 -19.20 33.65
CA PHE A 882 7.45 -18.03 34.37
C PHE A 882 7.12 -18.38 35.82
N ASP A 883 6.48 -19.51 36.10
CA ASP A 883 6.22 -19.96 37.48
C ASP A 883 7.53 -20.19 38.25
N TYR A 884 8.53 -20.80 37.61
CA TYR A 884 9.86 -20.98 38.20
C TYR A 884 10.57 -19.64 38.49
N LEU A 885 10.48 -18.67 37.59
CA LEU A 885 11.08 -17.35 37.77
C LEU A 885 10.33 -16.52 38.81
N GLU A 886 9.00 -16.64 38.89
CA GLU A 886 8.16 -15.89 39.82
C GLU A 886 8.48 -16.25 41.27
N PHE A 887 8.81 -17.52 41.54
CA PHE A 887 9.32 -17.97 42.84
C PHE A 887 10.55 -17.18 43.31
N ARG A 888 11.37 -16.66 42.38
CA ARG A 888 12.58 -15.89 42.68
C ARG A 888 12.33 -14.39 42.71
N GLU A 889 11.62 -13.84 41.72
CA GLU A 889 11.37 -12.40 41.55
C GLU A 889 9.94 -12.12 41.07
N ARG A 890 8.98 -12.19 42.01
CA ARG A 890 7.54 -12.12 41.73
C ARG A 890 7.11 -10.92 40.87
N PHE A 891 7.55 -9.70 41.23
CA PHE A 891 7.08 -8.47 40.57
C PHE A 891 7.56 -8.34 39.13
N ALA A 892 8.78 -8.77 38.82
CA ALA A 892 9.35 -8.64 37.48
C ALA A 892 8.69 -9.61 36.49
N VAL A 893 8.35 -10.83 36.94
CA VAL A 893 7.71 -11.85 36.09
C VAL A 893 6.24 -11.53 35.80
N LYS A 894 5.54 -10.91 36.74
CA LYS A 894 4.12 -10.54 36.60
C LYS A 894 3.84 -9.79 35.30
N LEU A 895 4.69 -8.81 34.95
CA LEU A 895 4.56 -8.04 33.70
C LEU A 895 4.53 -8.94 32.45
N TYR A 896 5.38 -9.98 32.41
CA TYR A 896 5.46 -10.91 31.29
C TYR A 896 4.27 -11.87 31.25
N TYR A 897 3.78 -12.30 32.41
CA TYR A 897 2.55 -13.08 32.53
C TYR A 897 1.33 -12.29 32.01
N ASP A 898 1.17 -11.05 32.48
CA ASP A 898 0.09 -10.16 32.05
C ASP A 898 0.15 -9.95 30.54
N LYS A 899 1.35 -9.77 29.98
CA LYS A 899 1.56 -9.65 28.54
C LYS A 899 1.24 -10.94 27.78
N LEU A 900 1.66 -12.11 28.26
CA LEU A 900 1.32 -13.40 27.67
C LEU A 900 -0.21 -13.58 27.60
N MET A 901 -0.91 -13.34 28.70
CA MET A 901 -2.37 -13.45 28.79
C MET A 901 -3.10 -12.53 27.81
N THR A 902 -2.65 -11.28 27.69
CA THR A 902 -3.28 -10.31 26.76
C THR A 902 -2.99 -10.61 25.29
N ASN A 903 -1.80 -11.14 24.96
CA ASN A 903 -1.36 -11.44 23.60
C ASN A 903 -2.01 -12.68 22.97
N ILE A 904 -2.71 -13.52 23.76
CA ILE A 904 -3.40 -14.69 23.23
C ILE A 904 -4.65 -14.24 22.47
N GLN A 905 -4.65 -14.47 21.16
CA GLN A 905 -5.79 -14.26 20.26
C GLN A 905 -6.81 -15.37 20.42
N ASN A 906 -8.06 -15.04 20.07
CA ASN A 906 -9.25 -15.86 20.24
C ASN A 906 -9.07 -17.27 19.63
N ASP A 907 -8.56 -17.37 18.39
CA ASP A 907 -8.37 -18.64 17.68
C ASP A 907 -7.27 -19.54 18.25
N SER A 908 -6.44 -19.04 19.18
CA SER A 908 -5.38 -19.83 19.79
C SER A 908 -5.88 -20.71 20.94
N PHE A 909 -7.00 -20.35 21.58
CA PHE A 909 -7.53 -21.07 22.74
C PHE A 909 -7.87 -22.54 22.46
N ARG A 910 -8.26 -22.88 21.23
CA ARG A 910 -8.50 -24.28 20.81
C ARG A 910 -7.25 -25.17 20.82
N PHE A 911 -6.05 -24.58 20.90
CA PHE A 911 -4.79 -25.33 20.93
C PHE A 911 -4.16 -25.35 22.32
N LEU A 912 -4.69 -24.58 23.28
CA LEU A 912 -4.08 -24.48 24.60
C LEU A 912 -4.61 -25.60 25.51
N PRO A 913 -3.78 -26.16 26.42
CA PRO A 913 -4.25 -27.14 27.39
C PRO A 913 -5.25 -26.50 28.37
N GLU A 914 -6.51 -26.97 28.37
CA GLU A 914 -7.58 -26.35 29.15
C GLU A 914 -7.32 -26.41 30.67
N ASN A 915 -6.76 -27.52 31.16
CA ASN A 915 -6.37 -27.65 32.57
C ASN A 915 -5.35 -26.59 32.99
N LEU A 916 -4.35 -26.32 32.15
CA LEU A 916 -3.35 -25.30 32.42
C LEU A 916 -3.96 -23.90 32.41
N CYS A 917 -4.86 -23.63 31.45
CA CYS A 917 -5.61 -22.37 31.43
C CYS A 917 -6.45 -22.18 32.70
N ALA A 918 -7.14 -23.23 33.15
CA ALA A 918 -7.93 -23.22 34.38
C ALA A 918 -7.05 -22.98 35.61
N ASP A 919 -5.87 -23.60 35.70
CA ASP A 919 -4.92 -23.37 36.79
C ASP A 919 -4.43 -21.92 36.81
N ILE A 920 -4.05 -21.34 35.67
CA ILE A 920 -3.65 -19.93 35.57
C ILE A 920 -4.77 -19.03 36.12
N ILE A 921 -6.02 -19.27 35.70
CA ILE A 921 -7.18 -18.49 36.16
C ILE A 921 -7.36 -18.65 37.68
N LYS A 922 -7.32 -19.88 38.18
CA LYS A 922 -7.44 -20.18 39.61
C LYS A 922 -6.44 -19.43 40.47
N TYR A 923 -5.18 -19.34 40.03
CA TYR A 923 -4.10 -18.71 40.80
C TYR A 923 -3.95 -17.21 40.57
N ARG A 924 -4.42 -16.66 39.44
CA ARG A 924 -4.14 -15.27 39.05
C ARG A 924 -5.36 -14.37 38.89
N LEU A 925 -6.58 -14.91 38.78
CA LEU A 925 -7.77 -14.08 38.59
C LEU A 925 -7.98 -13.08 39.75
N PHE A 926 -7.73 -13.55 40.98
CA PHE A 926 -7.87 -12.79 42.21
C PHE A 926 -6.51 -12.52 42.86
N GLU A 927 -6.17 -11.25 43.05
CA GLU A 927 -4.96 -10.80 43.76
C GLU A 927 -5.35 -10.12 45.10
N GLY A 928 -5.76 -10.94 46.07
CA GLY A 928 -6.34 -10.44 47.32
C GLY A 928 -7.68 -9.73 47.06
N PHE A 929 -7.78 -8.45 47.37
CA PHE A 929 -9.00 -7.65 47.15
C PHE A 929 -9.02 -6.90 45.80
N LYS A 930 -8.29 -7.41 44.80
CA LYS A 930 -8.24 -6.85 43.44
C LYS A 930 -8.38 -7.95 42.39
N LYS A 931 -8.91 -7.61 41.21
CA LYS A 931 -8.84 -8.45 40.01
C LYS A 931 -7.52 -8.21 39.28
N ASN A 932 -7.00 -9.22 38.60
CA ASN A 932 -5.95 -9.03 37.60
C ASN A 932 -6.61 -8.80 36.23
N ASP A 933 -6.57 -7.57 35.72
CA ASP A 933 -7.24 -7.18 34.46
C ASP A 933 -6.79 -8.03 33.27
N SER A 934 -5.50 -8.37 33.18
CA SER A 934 -4.97 -9.23 32.11
C SER A 934 -5.51 -10.65 32.20
N CYS A 935 -5.63 -11.20 33.42
CA CYS A 935 -6.22 -12.51 33.66
C CYS A 935 -7.74 -12.50 33.41
N VAL A 936 -8.43 -11.39 33.67
CA VAL A 936 -9.86 -11.24 33.33
C VAL A 936 -10.06 -11.32 31.82
N VAL A 937 -9.28 -10.57 31.04
CA VAL A 937 -9.33 -10.65 29.56
C VAL A 937 -9.06 -12.07 29.07
N PHE A 938 -8.07 -12.75 29.66
CA PHE A 938 -7.77 -14.15 29.35
C PHE A 938 -8.92 -15.09 29.72
N THR A 939 -9.53 -14.92 30.90
CA THR A 939 -10.67 -15.72 31.41
C THR A 939 -11.86 -15.59 30.49
N VAL A 940 -12.22 -14.36 30.11
CA VAL A 940 -13.34 -14.09 29.20
C VAL A 940 -13.12 -14.78 27.85
N LYS A 941 -11.91 -14.67 27.29
CA LYS A 941 -11.58 -15.37 26.03
C LYS A 941 -11.59 -16.90 26.18
N PHE A 942 -11.09 -17.42 27.30
CA PHE A 942 -11.10 -18.86 27.59
C PHE A 942 -12.53 -19.42 27.66
N LEU A 943 -13.42 -18.72 28.34
CA LEU A 943 -14.85 -19.09 28.44
C LEU A 943 -15.55 -19.09 27.07
N ILE A 944 -15.22 -18.12 26.22
CA ILE A 944 -15.89 -17.93 24.92
C ILE A 944 -15.32 -18.87 23.84
N TYR A 945 -13.99 -19.01 23.77
CA TYR A 945 -13.28 -19.67 22.66
C TYR A 945 -12.63 -21.02 23.02
N GLY A 946 -12.70 -21.45 24.28
CA GLY A 946 -12.30 -22.80 24.70
C GLY A 946 -13.20 -23.89 24.09
N ILE A 947 -12.71 -25.12 24.07
CA ILE A 947 -13.40 -26.25 23.42
C ILE A 947 -14.52 -26.75 24.33
N ASN A 948 -14.20 -27.09 25.59
CA ASN A 948 -15.14 -27.70 26.54
C ASN A 948 -15.85 -26.64 27.38
N LYS A 949 -16.82 -25.93 26.78
CA LYS A 949 -17.50 -24.78 27.39
C LYS A 949 -18.03 -25.01 28.80
N ARG A 950 -18.77 -26.11 29.03
CA ARG A 950 -19.35 -26.42 30.34
C ARG A 950 -18.27 -26.63 31.40
N GLU A 951 -17.24 -27.41 31.09
CA GLU A 951 -16.12 -27.67 31.99
C GLU A 951 -15.32 -26.39 32.27
N ASN A 952 -15.07 -25.57 31.24
CA ASN A 952 -14.38 -24.29 31.39
C ASN A 952 -15.15 -23.33 32.30
N ILE A 953 -16.48 -23.24 32.15
CA ILE A 953 -17.35 -22.46 33.05
C ILE A 953 -17.25 -22.98 34.48
N GLN A 954 -17.35 -24.30 34.69
CA GLN A 954 -17.25 -24.90 36.01
C GLN A 954 -15.89 -24.62 36.66
N ASN A 955 -14.80 -24.73 35.91
CA ASN A 955 -13.44 -24.45 36.39
C ASN A 955 -13.26 -22.98 36.81
N VAL A 956 -13.76 -22.04 36.00
CA VAL A 956 -13.72 -20.61 36.35
C VAL A 956 -14.57 -20.33 37.58
N LEU A 957 -15.80 -20.84 37.65
CA LEU A 957 -16.70 -20.61 38.78
C LEU A 957 -16.24 -21.30 40.07
N ASN A 958 -15.48 -22.39 39.99
CA ASN A 958 -14.79 -22.95 41.15
C ASN A 958 -13.80 -21.94 41.76
N SER A 959 -13.17 -21.10 40.94
CA SER A 959 -12.30 -20.02 41.43
C SER A 959 -13.10 -18.92 42.15
N PHE A 960 -14.27 -18.58 41.63
CA PHE A 960 -15.22 -17.67 42.30
C PHE A 960 -15.72 -18.25 43.61
N LYS A 961 -15.99 -19.56 43.66
CA LYS A 961 -16.41 -20.26 44.87
C LYS A 961 -15.37 -20.16 45.97
N LEU A 962 -14.13 -20.51 45.66
CA LEU A 962 -13.02 -20.39 46.61
C LEU A 962 -12.83 -18.95 47.07
N TYR A 963 -12.96 -17.97 46.18
CA TYR A 963 -12.86 -16.56 46.55
C TYR A 963 -14.01 -16.11 47.46
N LYS A 964 -15.24 -16.53 47.16
CA LYS A 964 -16.43 -16.26 47.96
C LYS A 964 -16.28 -16.84 49.37
N GLU A 965 -15.93 -18.12 49.48
CA GLU A 965 -15.74 -18.80 50.78
C GLU A 965 -14.70 -18.10 51.67
N ASN A 966 -13.64 -17.56 51.08
CA ASN A 966 -12.56 -16.90 51.83
C ASN A 966 -12.87 -15.44 52.20
N TYR A 967 -13.58 -14.68 51.36
CA TYR A 967 -13.63 -13.22 51.50
C TYR A 967 -15.03 -12.62 51.58
N TRP A 968 -16.08 -13.32 51.16
CA TRP A 968 -17.43 -12.75 51.00
C TRP A 968 -18.00 -12.21 52.30
N GLN A 969 -17.79 -12.94 53.40
CA GLN A 969 -18.24 -12.56 54.75
C GLN A 969 -17.13 -11.93 55.61
N SER A 970 -15.97 -11.63 55.01
CA SER A 970 -14.85 -11.01 55.74
C SER A 970 -15.12 -9.52 56.03
N PRO A 971 -14.34 -8.86 56.92
CA PRO A 971 -14.41 -7.40 57.11
C PRO A 971 -14.21 -6.59 55.82
N HIS A 972 -13.54 -7.17 54.82
CA HIS A 972 -13.33 -6.59 53.50
C HIS A 972 -14.32 -7.12 52.44
N GLY A 973 -15.41 -7.79 52.87
CA GLY A 973 -16.37 -8.44 51.99
C GLY A 973 -17.04 -7.52 50.99
N VAL A 974 -17.19 -6.22 51.30
CA VAL A 974 -17.69 -5.22 50.34
C VAL A 974 -16.77 -5.11 49.12
N VAL A 975 -15.46 -5.08 49.34
CA VAL A 975 -14.47 -5.01 48.24
C VAL A 975 -14.42 -6.32 47.48
N ALA A 976 -14.46 -7.46 48.18
CA ALA A 976 -14.50 -8.78 47.54
C ALA A 976 -15.72 -8.96 46.64
N ARG A 977 -16.91 -8.52 47.09
CA ARG A 977 -18.14 -8.50 46.29
C ARG A 977 -17.96 -7.64 45.03
N SER A 978 -17.45 -6.41 45.20
CA SER A 978 -17.19 -5.50 44.07
C SER A 978 -16.23 -6.09 43.02
N VAL A 979 -15.24 -6.87 43.44
CA VAL A 979 -14.33 -7.58 42.53
C VAL A 979 -15.10 -8.62 41.70
N ILE A 980 -15.93 -9.46 42.33
CA ILE A 980 -16.76 -10.45 41.64
C ILE A 980 -17.70 -9.78 40.62
N TYR A 981 -18.42 -8.73 41.05
CA TYR A 981 -19.34 -7.98 40.19
C TYR A 981 -18.60 -7.37 38.99
N SER A 982 -17.41 -6.83 39.22
CA SER A 982 -16.60 -6.24 38.16
C SER A 982 -16.15 -7.27 37.12
N ILE A 983 -15.68 -8.45 37.55
CA ILE A 983 -15.26 -9.52 36.62
C ILE A 983 -16.47 -10.04 35.84
N PHE A 984 -17.62 -10.22 36.51
CA PHE A 984 -18.85 -10.64 35.83
C PHE A 984 -19.31 -9.61 34.80
N GLY A 985 -19.25 -8.32 35.13
CA GLY A 985 -19.51 -7.23 34.20
C GLY A 985 -18.64 -7.33 32.94
N ASP A 986 -17.35 -7.63 33.08
CA ASP A 986 -16.45 -7.81 31.93
C ASP A 986 -16.86 -9.01 31.06
N ILE A 987 -17.30 -10.12 31.66
CA ILE A 987 -17.86 -11.28 30.95
C ILE A 987 -19.13 -10.87 30.18
N PHE A 988 -20.06 -10.18 30.84
CA PHE A 988 -21.32 -9.71 30.25
C PHE A 988 -21.07 -8.77 29.08
N TYR A 989 -20.36 -7.66 29.29
CA TYR A 989 -20.15 -6.64 28.25
C TYR A 989 -19.34 -7.17 27.07
N THR A 990 -18.35 -8.03 27.31
CA THR A 990 -17.59 -8.65 26.21
C THR A 990 -18.49 -9.56 25.39
N THR A 991 -19.34 -10.37 26.03
CA THR A 991 -20.31 -11.24 25.35
C THR A 991 -21.41 -10.44 24.63
N MET A 992 -21.80 -9.29 25.16
CA MET A 992 -22.82 -8.44 24.54
C MET A 992 -22.31 -7.70 23.29
N ASN A 993 -21.02 -7.36 23.21
CA ASN A 993 -20.45 -6.61 22.08
C ASN A 993 -20.02 -7.50 20.89
N THR A 994 -20.44 -8.77 20.84
CA THR A 994 -19.89 -9.75 19.89
C THR A 994 -20.52 -9.78 18.50
N THR A 995 -21.34 -8.81 18.13
CA THR A 995 -21.99 -8.74 16.82
C THR A 995 -21.00 -8.67 15.64
N ASN A 996 -19.71 -8.42 15.92
CA ASN A 996 -18.60 -8.42 14.96
C ASN A 996 -17.53 -9.51 15.21
N LEU A 997 -17.80 -10.55 16.02
CA LEU A 997 -16.79 -11.59 16.29
C LEU A 997 -16.58 -12.56 15.11
N ARG A 998 -15.32 -13.00 14.95
CA ARG A 998 -14.88 -13.98 13.95
C ARG A 998 -15.45 -15.40 14.17
N ILE A 999 -15.84 -15.74 15.41
CA ILE A 999 -16.46 -17.01 15.79
C ILE A 999 -17.74 -16.70 16.58
N PRO A 1000 -18.91 -17.23 16.16
CA PRO A 1000 -20.15 -17.02 16.89
C PRO A 1000 -20.13 -17.73 18.24
N ILE A 1001 -20.58 -17.02 19.29
CA ILE A 1001 -20.82 -17.62 20.60
C ILE A 1001 -21.94 -18.65 20.48
N SER A 1002 -21.78 -19.80 21.15
CA SER A 1002 -22.81 -20.84 21.11
C SER A 1002 -24.04 -20.41 21.88
N LYS A 1003 -25.22 -20.74 21.34
CA LYS A 1003 -26.51 -20.32 21.89
C LYS A 1003 -26.77 -20.85 23.31
N ASP A 1004 -26.13 -21.95 23.67
CA ASP A 1004 -26.21 -22.57 25.00
C ASP A 1004 -25.30 -21.90 26.04
N PHE A 1005 -24.30 -21.09 25.64
CA PHE A 1005 -23.33 -20.50 26.57
C PHE A 1005 -23.97 -19.68 27.70
N PRO A 1006 -24.89 -18.73 27.43
CA PRO A 1006 -25.56 -17.98 28.50
C PRO A 1006 -26.38 -18.87 29.43
N THR A 1007 -26.98 -19.94 28.89
CA THR A 1007 -27.81 -20.87 29.67
C THR A 1007 -26.92 -21.67 30.63
N ILE A 1008 -25.82 -22.23 30.14
CA ILE A 1008 -24.86 -22.98 30.97
C ILE A 1008 -24.22 -22.07 32.04
N LEU A 1009 -23.84 -20.85 31.67
CA LEU A 1009 -23.29 -19.89 32.63
C LEU A 1009 -24.30 -19.55 33.73
N SER A 1010 -25.58 -19.38 33.37
CA SER A 1010 -26.65 -19.11 34.32
C SER A 1010 -26.90 -20.30 35.26
N GLU A 1011 -26.97 -21.52 34.73
CA GLU A 1011 -27.10 -22.75 35.53
C GLU A 1011 -26.00 -22.88 36.59
N GLU A 1012 -24.74 -22.66 36.20
CA GLU A 1012 -23.61 -22.80 37.13
C GLU A 1012 -23.49 -21.60 38.08
N TRP A 1013 -23.85 -20.38 37.67
CA TRP A 1013 -23.89 -19.21 38.55
C TRP A 1013 -24.91 -19.37 39.67
N LYS A 1014 -26.10 -19.88 39.34
CA LYS A 1014 -27.20 -20.15 40.29
C LYS A 1014 -26.85 -21.20 41.35
N LYS A 1015 -25.87 -22.07 41.09
CA LYS A 1015 -25.35 -23.01 42.11
C LYS A 1015 -24.45 -22.33 43.13
N LEU A 1016 -23.87 -21.18 42.79
CA LEU A 1016 -22.86 -20.51 43.61
C LEU A 1016 -23.40 -19.29 44.37
N PHE A 1017 -24.27 -18.51 43.76
CA PHE A 1017 -24.84 -17.30 44.34
C PHE A 1017 -26.35 -17.41 44.44
N THR A 1018 -26.93 -16.84 45.50
CA THR A 1018 -28.38 -16.64 45.54
C THR A 1018 -28.75 -15.36 44.80
N MET A 1019 -30.02 -15.24 44.43
CA MET A 1019 -30.51 -14.05 43.75
C MET A 1019 -30.37 -12.78 44.60
N GLN A 1020 -30.50 -12.89 45.93
CA GLN A 1020 -30.28 -11.76 46.85
C GLN A 1020 -28.82 -11.28 46.86
N GLU A 1021 -27.87 -12.18 46.59
CA GLU A 1021 -26.44 -11.88 46.62
C GLU A 1021 -25.94 -11.17 45.35
N THR A 1022 -26.55 -11.48 44.20
CA THR A 1022 -26.07 -11.07 42.87
C THR A 1022 -27.24 -10.74 41.94
N VAL A 1023 -28.19 -9.91 42.39
CA VAL A 1023 -29.43 -9.61 41.63
C VAL A 1023 -29.14 -8.96 40.27
N GLU A 1024 -28.11 -8.12 40.19
CA GLU A 1024 -27.69 -7.46 38.95
C GLU A 1024 -27.14 -8.48 37.94
N GLU A 1025 -26.32 -9.43 38.39
CA GLU A 1025 -25.75 -10.47 37.54
C GLU A 1025 -26.80 -11.47 37.07
N TYR A 1026 -27.81 -11.80 37.89
CA TYR A 1026 -28.96 -12.59 37.46
C TYR A 1026 -29.71 -11.91 36.32
N LEU A 1027 -29.95 -10.61 36.45
CA LEU A 1027 -30.56 -9.80 35.39
C LEU A 1027 -29.72 -9.76 34.11
N MET A 1028 -28.41 -9.58 34.26
CA MET A 1028 -27.47 -9.66 33.14
C MET A 1028 -27.54 -11.02 32.44
N LEU A 1029 -27.61 -12.13 33.19
CA LEU A 1029 -27.73 -13.48 32.62
C LEU A 1029 -29.05 -13.67 31.86
N ASP A 1030 -30.17 -13.24 32.43
CA ASP A 1030 -31.48 -13.35 31.79
C ASP A 1030 -31.50 -12.53 30.49
N PHE A 1031 -30.90 -11.34 30.48
CA PHE A 1031 -30.74 -10.54 29.28
C PHE A 1031 -29.76 -11.13 28.25
N MET A 1032 -28.68 -11.78 28.68
CA MET A 1032 -27.83 -12.55 27.77
C MET A 1032 -28.62 -13.68 27.12
N ILE A 1033 -29.33 -14.49 27.92
CA ILE A 1033 -30.18 -15.58 27.43
C ILE A 1033 -31.19 -15.05 26.41
N LEU A 1034 -31.87 -13.95 26.76
CA LEU A 1034 -32.83 -13.26 25.91
C LEU A 1034 -32.26 -12.94 24.52
N LYS A 1035 -31.05 -12.35 24.47
CA LYS A 1035 -30.38 -11.99 23.21
C LYS A 1035 -30.02 -13.20 22.36
N TYR A 1036 -29.58 -14.30 22.96
CA TYR A 1036 -29.08 -15.47 22.21
C TYR A 1036 -30.18 -16.47 21.82
N GLN A 1037 -31.32 -16.46 22.51
CA GLN A 1037 -32.45 -17.33 22.22
C GLN A 1037 -33.46 -16.70 21.23
N ASN A 1038 -33.56 -15.38 21.14
CA ASN A 1038 -34.55 -14.70 20.30
C ASN A 1038 -33.94 -14.09 19.02
N GLN A 1039 -34.52 -14.38 17.86
CA GLN A 1039 -34.14 -13.78 16.57
C GLN A 1039 -34.87 -12.44 16.36
N GLU A 1040 -34.22 -11.30 16.64
CA GLU A 1040 -34.63 -9.93 16.24
C GLU A 1040 -36.14 -9.58 16.21
N ASP A 1041 -36.97 -10.22 17.05
CA ASP A 1041 -38.41 -10.05 17.08
C ASP A 1041 -38.78 -9.24 18.33
N HIS A 1042 -39.18 -7.99 18.11
CA HIS A 1042 -39.59 -7.08 19.18
C HIS A 1042 -40.73 -7.66 20.04
N SER A 1043 -41.61 -8.51 19.48
CA SER A 1043 -42.72 -9.10 20.22
C SER A 1043 -42.24 -10.16 21.22
N ASN A 1044 -41.30 -11.01 20.80
CA ASN A 1044 -40.67 -11.99 21.70
C ASN A 1044 -39.83 -11.30 22.78
N TYR A 1045 -39.07 -10.27 22.41
CA TYR A 1045 -38.32 -9.47 23.39
C TYR A 1045 -39.24 -8.81 24.41
N ALA A 1046 -40.34 -8.21 23.96
CA ALA A 1046 -41.31 -7.58 24.85
C ALA A 1046 -41.91 -8.57 25.86
N LYS A 1047 -42.35 -9.74 25.38
CA LYS A 1047 -42.90 -10.81 26.22
C LYS A 1047 -41.94 -11.25 27.32
N GLU A 1048 -40.69 -11.56 26.96
CA GLU A 1048 -39.70 -12.04 27.91
C GLU A 1048 -39.25 -10.92 28.88
N ILE A 1049 -39.08 -9.68 28.41
CA ILE A 1049 -38.76 -8.53 29.28
C ILE A 1049 -39.85 -8.34 30.34
N VAL A 1050 -41.12 -8.39 29.94
CA VAL A 1050 -42.26 -8.30 30.87
C VAL A 1050 -42.25 -9.46 31.86
N THR A 1051 -42.00 -10.68 31.37
CA THR A 1051 -41.97 -11.88 32.22
C THR A 1051 -40.88 -11.77 33.29
N ILE A 1052 -39.65 -11.39 32.90
CA ILE A 1052 -38.54 -11.17 33.84
C ILE A 1052 -38.91 -10.06 34.85
N PHE A 1053 -39.46 -8.95 34.38
CA PHE A 1053 -39.82 -7.81 35.24
C PHE A 1053 -40.90 -8.16 36.27
N ASN A 1054 -41.96 -8.84 35.84
CA ASN A 1054 -43.06 -9.23 36.73
C ASN A 1054 -42.60 -10.27 37.76
N ASN A 1055 -41.84 -11.29 37.35
CA ASN A 1055 -41.29 -12.29 38.27
C ASN A 1055 -40.41 -11.64 39.35
N LEU A 1056 -39.56 -10.68 38.98
CA LEU A 1056 -38.73 -9.93 39.91
C LEU A 1056 -39.56 -9.09 40.90
N ARG A 1057 -40.63 -8.47 40.43
CA ARG A 1057 -41.53 -7.68 41.29
C ARG A 1057 -42.33 -8.56 42.24
N GLU A 1058 -42.73 -9.74 41.81
CA GLU A 1058 -43.38 -10.72 42.69
C GLU A 1058 -42.44 -11.18 43.80
N GLU A 1059 -41.15 -11.37 43.51
CA GLU A 1059 -40.16 -11.84 44.49
C GLU A 1059 -39.63 -10.72 45.41
N PHE A 1060 -39.35 -9.53 44.87
CA PHE A 1060 -38.64 -8.44 45.60
C PHE A 1060 -39.47 -7.17 45.82
N GLY A 1061 -40.73 -7.16 45.38
CA GLY A 1061 -41.61 -6.00 45.46
C GLY A 1061 -41.23 -4.86 44.50
N ASP A 1062 -41.93 -3.73 44.62
CA ASP A 1062 -41.81 -2.61 43.68
C ASP A 1062 -40.45 -1.90 43.71
N SER A 1063 -39.67 -2.04 44.79
CA SER A 1063 -38.34 -1.45 44.93
C SER A 1063 -37.32 -1.92 43.88
N ILE A 1064 -37.55 -3.07 43.23
CA ILE A 1064 -36.67 -3.59 42.18
C ILE A 1064 -36.82 -2.82 40.85
N SER A 1065 -37.88 -2.03 40.70
CA SER A 1065 -38.26 -1.44 39.41
C SER A 1065 -37.21 -0.48 38.86
N ASP A 1066 -36.62 0.36 39.71
CA ASP A 1066 -35.57 1.30 39.28
C ASP A 1066 -34.27 0.57 38.90
N LEU A 1067 -33.94 -0.52 39.62
CA LEU A 1067 -32.79 -1.35 39.28
C LEU A 1067 -32.98 -2.02 37.92
N PHE A 1068 -34.13 -2.66 37.71
CA PHE A 1068 -34.50 -3.29 36.45
C PHE A 1068 -34.42 -2.31 35.28
N LYS A 1069 -35.04 -1.13 35.43
CA LYS A 1069 -35.01 -0.06 34.43
C LYS A 1069 -33.58 0.30 34.03
N ASN A 1070 -32.71 0.54 35.01
CA ASN A 1070 -31.34 0.97 34.75
C ASN A 1070 -30.54 -0.08 33.96
N PHE A 1071 -30.73 -1.37 34.28
CA PHE A 1071 -30.08 -2.46 33.55
C PHE A 1071 -30.69 -2.69 32.18
N LEU A 1072 -32.02 -2.67 32.08
CA LEU A 1072 -32.73 -2.80 30.82
C LEU A 1072 -32.30 -1.69 29.85
N PHE A 1073 -32.21 -0.44 30.31
CA PHE A 1073 -31.74 0.68 29.48
C PHE A 1073 -30.33 0.43 28.91
N ARG A 1074 -29.39 -0.05 29.75
CA ARG A 1074 -28.03 -0.39 29.29
C ARG A 1074 -28.05 -1.56 28.30
N PHE A 1075 -28.83 -2.60 28.59
CA PHE A 1075 -28.98 -3.77 27.71
C PHE A 1075 -29.56 -3.38 26.36
N LEU A 1076 -30.63 -2.58 26.33
CA LEU A 1076 -31.29 -2.14 25.11
C LEU A 1076 -30.35 -1.36 24.20
N LYS A 1077 -29.46 -0.54 24.76
CA LYS A 1077 -28.41 0.15 23.99
C LYS A 1077 -27.51 -0.83 23.23
N HIS A 1078 -27.16 -1.96 23.85
CA HIS A 1078 -26.37 -3.02 23.20
C HIS A 1078 -27.20 -3.90 22.25
N LEU A 1079 -28.50 -4.09 22.52
CA LEU A 1079 -29.39 -4.92 21.73
C LEU A 1079 -29.79 -4.24 20.42
N LEU A 1080 -30.16 -2.96 20.48
CA LEU A 1080 -30.78 -2.23 19.37
C LEU A 1080 -29.78 -1.48 18.48
N GLY A 1081 -28.52 -1.34 18.92
CA GLY A 1081 -27.46 -0.65 18.19
C GLY A 1081 -27.62 0.88 18.13
N ASP A 1082 -26.59 1.58 17.66
CA ASP A 1082 -26.58 3.06 17.61
C ASP A 1082 -27.41 3.63 16.44
N GLU A 1083 -27.56 2.88 15.34
CA GLU A 1083 -28.36 3.34 14.19
C GLU A 1083 -29.86 3.16 14.44
N ASN A 1084 -30.59 4.28 14.57
CA ASN A 1084 -32.04 4.32 14.82
C ASN A 1084 -32.49 3.69 16.14
N TYR A 1085 -31.61 3.71 17.16
CA TYR A 1085 -31.89 3.25 18.52
C TYR A 1085 -33.29 3.62 19.02
N ASP A 1086 -33.65 4.91 18.96
CA ASP A 1086 -34.91 5.43 19.51
C ASP A 1086 -36.16 4.90 18.79
N LEU A 1087 -36.04 4.60 17.48
CA LEU A 1087 -37.15 4.02 16.71
C LEU A 1087 -37.38 2.56 17.09
N HIS A 1088 -36.31 1.77 17.20
CA HIS A 1088 -36.40 0.39 17.65
C HIS A 1088 -36.87 0.29 19.09
N LEU A 1089 -36.39 1.20 19.96
CA LEU A 1089 -36.84 1.31 21.34
C LEU A 1089 -38.34 1.55 21.41
N ILE A 1090 -38.86 2.54 20.68
CA ILE A 1090 -40.30 2.83 20.67
C ILE A 1090 -41.15 1.67 20.13
N LYS A 1091 -40.66 0.93 19.12
CA LYS A 1091 -41.34 -0.28 18.63
C LYS A 1091 -41.41 -1.35 19.72
N LEU A 1092 -40.31 -1.59 20.43
CA LEU A 1092 -40.28 -2.52 21.56
C LEU A 1092 -41.21 -2.08 22.70
N LEU A 1093 -41.20 -0.80 23.07
CA LEU A 1093 -42.07 -0.25 24.12
C LEU A 1093 -43.56 -0.41 23.77
N LYS A 1094 -43.91 -0.27 22.48
CA LYS A 1094 -45.27 -0.52 22.00
C LYS A 1094 -45.69 -1.97 22.17
N GLU A 1095 -44.81 -2.91 21.83
CA GLU A 1095 -45.06 -4.35 22.00
C GLU A 1095 -45.18 -4.73 23.48
N ILE A 1096 -44.37 -4.14 24.38
CA ILE A 1096 -44.50 -4.32 25.84
C ILE A 1096 -45.91 -3.96 26.31
N LEU A 1097 -46.44 -2.80 25.89
CA LEU A 1097 -47.80 -2.37 26.21
C LEU A 1097 -48.90 -3.20 25.54
N GLN A 1098 -48.58 -3.95 24.47
CA GLN A 1098 -49.52 -4.88 23.85
C GLN A 1098 -49.56 -6.22 24.58
N TYR A 1099 -48.42 -6.65 25.12
CA TYR A 1099 -48.30 -7.92 25.82
C TYR A 1099 -48.91 -7.87 27.22
N ASP A 1100 -48.59 -6.85 28.03
CA ASP A 1100 -49.15 -6.68 29.37
C ASP A 1100 -49.29 -5.19 29.74
N TYR A 1101 -50.55 -4.76 29.90
CA TYR A 1101 -50.94 -3.39 30.21
C TYR A 1101 -51.12 -3.15 31.73
N SER A 1102 -50.33 -3.81 32.58
CA SER A 1102 -50.31 -3.53 34.01
C SER A 1102 -49.78 -2.12 34.34
N PRO A 1103 -50.20 -1.49 35.46
CA PRO A 1103 -49.69 -0.17 35.87
C PRO A 1103 -48.16 -0.10 35.96
N ALA A 1104 -47.51 -1.19 36.37
CA ALA A 1104 -46.06 -1.24 36.50
C ALA A 1104 -45.33 -1.26 35.15
N ASN A 1105 -45.81 -2.04 34.17
CA ASN A 1105 -45.26 -2.01 32.82
C ASN A 1105 -45.48 -0.67 32.15
N CYS A 1106 -46.64 -0.03 32.40
CA CYS A 1106 -46.89 1.32 31.92
C CYS A 1106 -45.89 2.32 32.50
N ILE A 1107 -45.56 2.23 33.80
CA ILE A 1107 -44.53 3.07 34.44
C ILE A 1107 -43.15 2.79 33.85
N LEU A 1108 -42.76 1.52 33.70
CA LEU A 1108 -41.49 1.13 33.08
C LEU A 1108 -41.36 1.70 31.67
N VAL A 1109 -42.42 1.61 30.87
CA VAL A 1109 -42.47 2.17 29.51
C VAL A 1109 -42.32 3.68 29.54
N VAL A 1110 -43.04 4.39 30.43
CA VAL A 1110 -42.90 5.86 30.58
C VAL A 1110 -41.46 6.23 30.90
N GLN A 1111 -40.81 5.51 31.79
CA GLN A 1111 -39.44 5.79 32.22
C GLN A 1111 -38.36 5.47 31.16
N LEU A 1112 -38.68 4.66 30.15
CA LEU A 1112 -37.80 4.35 29.03
C LEU A 1112 -38.09 5.21 27.79
N LEU A 1113 -39.09 6.09 27.84
CA LEU A 1113 -39.44 6.93 26.70
C LEU A 1113 -38.28 7.88 26.34
N PRO A 1114 -37.89 7.96 25.06
CA PRO A 1114 -36.91 8.94 24.60
C PRO A 1114 -37.43 10.38 24.71
N TYR A 1115 -36.54 11.32 25.04
CA TYR A 1115 -36.87 12.74 25.21
C TYR A 1115 -36.86 13.52 23.88
N TYR A 1116 -36.02 13.11 22.92
CA TYR A 1116 -35.79 13.80 21.65
C TYR A 1116 -36.81 13.44 20.57
N GLN A 1117 -37.13 14.40 19.69
CA GLN A 1117 -37.97 14.17 18.51
C GLN A 1117 -37.10 13.85 17.29
N HIS A 1118 -37.28 12.65 16.74
CA HIS A 1118 -36.66 12.21 15.50
C HIS A 1118 -37.65 12.35 14.32
N ASP A 1119 -37.46 11.57 13.26
CA ASP A 1119 -38.25 11.64 12.04
C ASP A 1119 -39.76 11.34 12.21
N SER A 1120 -40.50 11.42 11.08
CA SER A 1120 -41.95 11.23 11.05
C SER A 1120 -42.42 9.82 11.47
N GLU A 1121 -41.63 8.77 11.29
CA GLU A 1121 -42.01 7.40 11.67
C GLU A 1121 -41.90 7.20 13.19
N PHE A 1122 -40.83 7.73 13.77
CA PHE A 1122 -40.66 7.78 15.22
C PHE A 1122 -41.81 8.55 15.89
N VAL A 1123 -42.14 9.75 15.41
CA VAL A 1123 -43.20 10.58 16.01
C VAL A 1123 -44.56 9.87 15.97
N LYS A 1124 -44.86 9.15 14.88
CA LYS A 1124 -46.11 8.36 14.79
C LYS A 1124 -46.15 7.27 15.86
N SER A 1125 -45.11 6.45 15.95
CA SER A 1125 -45.05 5.34 16.90
C SER A 1125 -45.02 5.82 18.35
N TYR A 1126 -44.31 6.92 18.60
CA TYR A 1126 -44.26 7.59 19.90
C TYR A 1126 -45.65 8.09 20.33
N ASN A 1127 -46.41 8.71 19.42
CA ASN A 1127 -47.77 9.16 19.70
C ASN A 1127 -48.74 8.01 19.97
N GLU A 1128 -48.58 6.88 19.28
CA GLU A 1128 -49.37 5.66 19.54
C GLU A 1128 -49.11 5.12 20.96
N VAL A 1129 -47.85 5.09 21.39
CA VAL A 1129 -47.47 4.72 22.78
C VAL A 1129 -48.05 5.70 23.79
N LEU A 1130 -47.93 7.01 23.55
CA LEU A 1130 -48.51 8.04 24.41
C LEU A 1130 -50.02 7.96 24.52
N GLN A 1131 -50.72 7.70 23.41
CA GLN A 1131 -52.18 7.58 23.41
C GLN A 1131 -52.64 6.43 24.30
N LYS A 1132 -51.94 5.30 24.26
CA LYS A 1132 -52.18 4.20 25.18
C LYS A 1132 -51.95 4.65 26.63
N LEU A 1133 -50.77 5.15 26.96
CA LEU A 1133 -50.41 5.54 28.34
C LEU A 1133 -51.35 6.59 28.95
N ARG A 1134 -51.92 7.50 28.15
CA ARG A 1134 -52.93 8.50 28.59
C ARG A 1134 -54.25 7.88 29.06
N SER A 1135 -54.53 6.64 28.67
CA SER A 1135 -55.69 5.87 29.15
C SER A 1135 -55.39 5.03 30.40
N GLY A 1136 -54.15 5.06 30.91
CA GLY A 1136 -53.71 4.31 32.10
C GLY A 1136 -54.12 4.95 33.43
N ASP A 1137 -53.90 4.19 34.52
CA ASP A 1137 -54.19 4.54 35.91
C ASP A 1137 -53.66 5.94 36.31
N LYS A 1138 -54.27 6.56 37.34
CA LYS A 1138 -53.83 7.81 37.96
C LYS A 1138 -52.33 7.79 38.27
N VAL A 1139 -51.78 6.67 38.72
CA VAL A 1139 -50.34 6.55 39.01
C VAL A 1139 -49.49 6.69 37.74
N VAL A 1140 -49.91 6.07 36.63
CA VAL A 1140 -49.23 6.21 35.32
C VAL A 1140 -49.26 7.66 34.83
N GLN A 1141 -50.37 8.37 35.03
CA GLN A 1141 -50.49 9.79 34.67
C GLN A 1141 -49.50 10.68 35.44
N VAL A 1142 -49.18 10.35 36.70
CA VAL A 1142 -48.19 11.10 37.50
C VAL A 1142 -46.79 10.96 36.89
N PHE A 1143 -46.38 9.74 36.55
CA PHE A 1143 -45.09 9.51 35.89
C PHE A 1143 -45.03 10.15 34.51
N LEU A 1144 -46.13 10.07 33.74
CA LEU A 1144 -46.21 10.68 32.41
C LEU A 1144 -46.09 12.21 32.46
N ASN A 1145 -46.71 12.85 33.46
CA ASN A 1145 -46.56 14.29 33.70
C ASN A 1145 -45.13 14.68 34.09
N THR A 1146 -44.43 13.80 34.82
CA THR A 1146 -43.03 14.00 35.20
C THR A 1146 -42.12 13.91 33.98
N HIS A 1147 -42.33 12.91 33.10
CA HIS A 1147 -41.64 12.81 31.81
C HIS A 1147 -41.82 14.06 30.94
N PHE A 1148 -43.04 14.61 30.87
CA PHE A 1148 -43.29 15.85 30.13
C PHE A 1148 -42.60 17.08 30.72
N LYS A 1149 -42.47 17.17 32.05
CA LYS A 1149 -41.70 18.24 32.69
C LYS A 1149 -40.22 18.12 32.38
N GLU A 1150 -39.64 16.93 32.53
CA GLU A 1150 -38.22 16.70 32.22
C GLU A 1150 -37.91 16.98 30.75
N ARG A 1151 -38.80 16.58 29.83
CA ARG A 1151 -38.68 16.89 28.41
C ARG A 1151 -38.69 18.39 28.09
N GLN A 1152 -39.26 19.26 28.92
CA GLN A 1152 -39.19 20.71 28.70
C GLN A 1152 -37.81 21.30 29.03
N TYR A 1153 -36.98 20.57 29.78
CA TYR A 1153 -35.62 20.98 30.15
C TYR A 1153 -34.54 20.53 29.16
N TYR A 1154 -34.82 19.53 28.32
CA TYR A 1154 -33.92 18.97 27.30
C TYR A 1154 -34.35 19.37 25.89
#